data_AF-A0A8B6C7V5-F1
#
_entry.id   AF-A0A8B6C7V5-F1
#
_cell.length_a   1.000
_cell.length_b   1.000
_cell.length_c   1.000
_cell.angle_alpha   90.00
_cell.angle_beta   90.00
_cell.angle_gamma   90.00
#
_symmetry.space_group_name_H-M   'P 1'
#
loop_
_entity.id
_entity.type
_entity.pdbx_description
1 polymer ?
#
loop_
_entity_poly.entity_id
_entity_poly.type
_entity_poly.pdbx_seq_one_letter_code
_entity_poly.pdbx_strand_id
1 'polypeptide(L)'
;MAMRLMRCLAQAGQNMASILLTDNQLQARLLRYMVEVNPMSLQLPKLEAYNLQTESYRTWKVCLMYGLSTETYIDMFPVIIEKLKIIEENICNESVKDYQINNFIELIGALEAVVHVAGSNKSQQAKFNRGQEGQSMEVESSEIVAMPTINWGHIADLLHPMSRSLTKILNYIKDNYQFKKLDLQCASVCLNFITSYYSRLSNQSGPNTVDYLQQIEAYCEEVLLPCWQSLGFRVIFERLGQFSNILNPPAEKRRECIQSLPSLGCSSLKKESILPVLHKGSPCGFVTALLNQIHTLGHIHKGLQDKILPLVLKDADIASYMKKVAGIKQGHLHSNCFTRFENLLQYYYLKLAVMWDKDILFDASILQCLTLKLLTRLHHGDEFIAHDLFSTVLFRPTLWSNQSETETLSSLESLKLSDITHLRSATQQEFTFTCSQLTSAARSQLPSIRATYIKAFSYFEKEAFVSRHLFQMNPLEIQKLLTSSTEEFLLPTDWMYMPLIYLYNHFSSVGTEVQNALSVGETETISNVLKWIFLLERDQCEVMSTISITLKIARLMCTFLTGNDLFLDKTVHCYLAAFLREYTKPVNLNMMNFEENIPGLLSFYDFYITVLHQFEAVSFGDSLFGCYVLIPLQQQHGLELRRSIWTEHRGILRTLYLPITEVMLIPIERYLQPEETNTEMMRLYYECLLSLTVRPRWAPVLYLVAVHHVNRFIYTQDNKHTKLKHAMLKEALRGEYKDLCHHLLYYKQPDVTSDLGMEFYQTLPDIRQQLLDTVQRS
;
A
#
# COMPACT_ATOMS: atom_id res chain seq x y z
N MET A 1 -11.67 25.08 29.56
CA MET A 1 -12.43 24.19 28.64
C MET A 1 -13.05 24.94 27.46
N ALA A 2 -13.68 26.10 27.67
CA ALA A 2 -14.32 26.87 26.60
C ALA A 2 -13.39 27.19 25.42
N MET A 3 -12.17 27.71 25.65
CA MET A 3 -11.23 28.01 24.56
C MET A 3 -10.87 26.76 23.72
N ARG A 4 -10.72 25.60 24.38
CA ARG A 4 -10.48 24.32 23.70
C ARG A 4 -11.67 23.90 22.84
N LEU A 5 -12.90 24.14 23.30
CA LEU A 5 -14.10 23.91 22.48
C LEU A 5 -14.12 24.83 21.25
N MET A 6 -13.82 26.12 21.42
CA MET A 6 -13.72 27.08 20.30
C MET A 6 -12.69 26.63 19.27
N ARG A 7 -11.53 26.14 19.71
CA ARG A 7 -10.51 25.54 18.83
C ARG A 7 -11.07 24.36 18.03
N CYS A 8 -11.76 23.42 18.69
CA CYS A 8 -12.33 22.26 18.02
C CYS A 8 -13.40 22.65 17.00
N LEU A 9 -14.24 23.64 17.31
CA LEU A 9 -15.24 24.17 16.37
C LEU A 9 -14.55 24.86 15.18
N ALA A 10 -13.51 25.67 15.41
CA ALA A 10 -12.74 26.29 14.34
C ALA A 10 -12.04 25.27 13.43
N GLN A 11 -11.57 24.13 13.97
CA GLN A 11 -10.97 23.06 13.17
C GLN A 11 -11.94 22.40 12.18
N ALA A 12 -13.25 22.46 12.44
CA ALA A 12 -14.26 21.82 11.60
C ALA A 12 -14.34 22.43 10.19
N GLY A 13 -14.02 23.71 10.03
CA GLY A 13 -13.89 24.32 8.72
C GLY A 13 -13.62 25.83 8.76
N GLN A 14 -13.12 26.35 7.64
CA GLN A 14 -12.78 27.76 7.45
C GLN A 14 -13.96 28.70 7.74
N ASN A 15 -15.16 28.39 7.24
CA ASN A 15 -16.34 29.23 7.44
C ASN A 15 -16.75 29.31 8.91
N MET A 16 -16.69 28.19 9.63
CA MET A 16 -16.95 28.15 11.07
C MET A 16 -15.92 28.98 11.83
N ALA A 17 -14.64 28.88 11.49
CA ALA A 17 -13.60 29.72 12.10
C ALA A 17 -13.84 31.23 11.85
N SER A 18 -14.28 31.59 10.64
CA SER A 18 -14.61 32.98 10.28
C SER A 18 -15.78 33.53 11.11
N ILE A 19 -16.87 32.75 11.25
CA ILE A 19 -18.04 33.11 12.08
C ILE A 19 -17.61 33.30 13.54
N LEU A 20 -16.79 32.40 14.08
CA LEU A 20 -16.33 32.52 15.47
C LEU A 20 -15.49 33.79 15.69
N LEU A 21 -14.67 34.18 14.71
CA LEU A 21 -13.87 35.40 14.78
C LEU A 21 -14.71 36.67 14.71
N THR A 22 -15.63 36.74 13.75
CA THR A 22 -16.43 37.94 13.43
C THR A 22 -17.64 38.08 14.36
N ASP A 23 -18.54 37.10 14.35
CA ASP A 23 -19.83 37.17 15.05
C ASP A 23 -19.71 36.89 16.55
N ASN A 24 -18.74 36.06 16.97
CA ASN A 24 -18.57 35.69 18.38
C ASN A 24 -17.41 36.40 19.10
N GLN A 25 -16.81 37.40 18.47
CA GLN A 25 -15.69 38.20 19.00
C GLN A 25 -14.53 37.35 19.52
N LEU A 26 -14.26 36.19 18.90
CA LEU A 26 -13.17 35.31 19.34
C LEU A 26 -11.81 36.03 19.27
N GLN A 27 -11.60 36.88 18.26
CA GLN A 27 -10.35 37.63 18.09
C GLN A 27 -10.01 38.53 19.28
N ALA A 28 -10.97 39.32 19.77
CA ALA A 28 -10.77 40.17 20.94
C ALA A 28 -10.43 39.34 22.19
N ARG A 29 -11.02 38.14 22.32
CA ARG A 29 -10.73 37.20 23.41
C ARG A 29 -9.33 36.61 23.30
N LEU A 30 -8.88 36.26 22.09
CA LEU A 30 -7.52 35.77 21.86
C LEU A 30 -6.49 36.84 22.24
N LEU A 31 -6.66 38.07 21.74
CA LEU A 31 -5.77 39.21 22.06
C LEU A 31 -5.64 39.43 23.56
N ARG A 32 -6.76 39.41 24.31
CA ARG A 32 -6.75 39.59 25.76
C ARG A 32 -5.80 38.63 26.49
N TYR A 33 -5.72 37.38 26.08
CA TYR A 33 -4.88 36.38 26.75
C TYR A 33 -3.47 36.32 26.18
N MET A 34 -3.28 36.74 24.93
CA MET A 34 -2.01 36.60 24.22
C MET A 34 -1.09 37.81 24.36
N VAL A 35 -1.64 39.04 24.47
CA VAL A 35 -0.90 40.30 24.61
C VAL A 35 -0.09 40.36 25.91
N GLU A 36 -0.55 39.69 26.96
CA GLU A 36 0.15 39.68 28.23
C GLU A 36 1.47 38.88 28.15
N VAL A 37 2.59 39.56 28.37
CA VAL A 37 3.93 38.95 28.35
C VAL A 37 4.09 37.97 29.51
N ASN A 38 3.69 38.38 30.72
CA ASN A 38 3.71 37.55 31.91
C ASN A 38 2.30 37.06 32.26
N PRO A 39 1.97 35.76 32.07
CA PRO A 39 0.63 35.24 32.32
C PRO A 39 0.08 35.55 33.73
N MET A 40 0.94 35.78 34.71
CA MET A 40 0.53 36.14 36.08
C MET A 40 -0.27 37.44 36.17
N SER A 41 -0.09 38.38 35.23
CA SER A 41 -0.82 39.64 35.22
C SER A 41 -2.31 39.47 34.85
N LEU A 42 -2.70 38.30 34.33
CA LEU A 42 -4.10 37.98 33.97
C LEU A 42 -5.04 37.86 35.18
N GLN A 43 -4.55 38.05 36.41
CA GLN A 43 -5.31 37.90 37.66
C GLN A 43 -5.94 36.50 37.82
N LEU A 44 -5.29 35.48 37.24
CA LEU A 44 -5.69 34.08 37.31
C LEU A 44 -4.66 33.26 38.08
N PRO A 45 -5.03 32.09 38.63
CA PRO A 45 -4.07 31.14 39.17
C PRO A 45 -2.97 30.82 38.14
N LYS A 46 -1.71 30.73 38.60
CA LYS A 46 -0.54 30.57 37.72
C LYS A 46 -0.72 29.53 36.64
N LEU A 47 -1.09 28.30 37.02
CA LEU A 47 -1.24 27.20 36.07
C LEU A 47 -2.38 27.46 35.06
N GLU A 48 -3.47 28.04 35.52
CA GLU A 48 -4.63 28.35 34.67
C GLU A 48 -4.31 29.45 33.66
N ALA A 49 -3.57 30.49 34.09
CA ALA A 49 -3.12 31.57 33.21
C ALA A 49 -2.26 31.03 32.05
N TYR A 50 -1.26 30.19 32.36
CA TYR A 50 -0.43 29.56 31.34
C TYR A 50 -1.24 28.64 30.43
N ASN A 51 -2.11 27.79 30.98
CA ASN A 51 -2.94 26.88 30.17
C ASN A 51 -3.89 27.62 29.24
N LEU A 52 -4.49 28.73 29.70
CA LEU A 52 -5.39 29.55 28.91
C LEU A 52 -4.67 30.26 27.78
N GLN A 53 -3.49 30.82 28.05
CA GLN A 53 -2.66 31.43 27.02
C GLN A 53 -2.18 30.39 25.99
N THR A 54 -1.76 29.20 26.44
CA THR A 54 -1.36 28.08 25.58
C THR A 54 -2.52 27.63 24.66
N GLU A 55 -3.74 27.45 25.19
CA GLU A 55 -4.90 27.14 24.34
C GLU A 55 -5.30 28.31 23.42
N SER A 56 -5.02 29.55 23.81
CA SER A 56 -5.23 30.72 22.93
C SER A 56 -4.26 30.70 21.75
N TYR A 57 -2.98 30.36 21.96
CA TYR A 57 -2.02 30.15 20.87
C TYR A 57 -2.43 29.01 19.94
N ARG A 58 -2.90 27.88 20.48
CA ARG A 58 -3.43 26.77 19.68
C ARG A 58 -4.63 27.19 18.82
N THR A 59 -5.51 28.01 19.37
CA THR A 59 -6.71 28.50 18.67
C THR A 59 -6.32 29.51 17.60
N TRP A 60 -5.39 30.42 17.90
CA TRP A 60 -4.87 31.38 16.93
C TRP A 60 -4.13 30.69 15.78
N LYS A 61 -3.31 29.67 16.07
CA LYS A 61 -2.67 28.83 15.05
C LYS A 61 -3.70 28.24 14.07
N VAL A 62 -4.81 27.70 14.58
CA VAL A 62 -5.90 27.16 13.74
C VAL A 62 -6.48 28.24 12.82
N CYS A 63 -6.71 29.46 13.35
CA CYS A 63 -7.21 30.58 12.53
C CYS A 63 -6.20 30.97 11.44
N LEU A 64 -4.92 31.08 11.81
CA LEU A 64 -3.83 31.38 10.88
C LEU A 64 -3.68 30.32 9.80
N MET A 65 -3.90 29.04 10.11
CA MET A 65 -3.89 27.94 9.14
C MET A 65 -5.03 28.03 8.10
N TYR A 66 -6.02 28.88 8.30
CA TYR A 66 -7.04 29.24 7.31
C TYR A 66 -6.78 30.59 6.63
N GLY A 67 -5.66 31.24 6.93
CA GLY A 67 -5.37 32.62 6.51
C GLY A 67 -6.18 33.68 7.26
N LEU A 68 -6.80 33.35 8.40
CA LEU A 68 -7.62 34.25 9.19
C LEU A 68 -6.86 34.84 10.39
N SER A 69 -7.37 35.95 10.95
CA SER A 69 -6.82 36.60 12.14
C SER A 69 -5.33 36.99 12.01
N THR A 70 -4.96 37.48 10.81
CA THR A 70 -3.57 37.85 10.49
C THR A 70 -3.18 39.21 11.08
N GLU A 71 -4.13 40.13 11.23
CA GLU A 71 -3.90 41.43 11.90
C GLU A 71 -3.46 41.29 13.37
N THR A 72 -3.91 40.25 14.06
CA THR A 72 -3.47 39.88 15.41
C THR A 72 -1.95 39.76 15.52
N TYR A 73 -1.25 39.32 14.46
CA TYR A 73 0.21 39.26 14.46
C TYR A 73 0.85 40.65 14.52
N ILE A 74 0.30 41.59 13.74
CA ILE A 74 0.81 42.96 13.66
C ILE A 74 0.60 43.64 15.02
N ASP A 75 -0.59 43.52 15.59
CA ASP A 75 -0.93 44.08 16.91
C ASP A 75 -0.04 43.53 18.02
N MET A 76 0.36 42.26 17.90
CA MET A 76 1.16 41.57 18.91
C MET A 76 2.67 41.59 18.66
N PHE A 77 3.15 42.16 17.56
CA PHE A 77 4.57 42.05 17.19
C PHE A 77 5.54 42.45 18.31
N PRO A 78 5.36 43.57 19.04
CA PRO A 78 6.24 43.94 20.15
C PRO A 78 6.28 42.88 21.27
N VAL A 79 5.12 42.33 21.62
CA VAL A 79 4.96 41.27 22.63
C VAL A 79 5.64 39.99 22.17
N ILE A 80 5.52 39.65 20.88
CA ILE A 80 6.15 38.46 20.29
C ILE A 80 7.67 38.55 20.40
N ILE A 81 8.26 39.70 20.07
CA ILE A 81 9.72 39.90 20.17
C ILE A 81 10.20 39.77 21.63
N GLU A 82 9.46 40.32 22.59
CA GLU A 82 9.78 40.17 24.01
C GLU A 82 9.71 38.70 24.46
N LYS A 83 8.66 37.97 24.05
CA LYS A 83 8.54 36.53 24.34
C LYS A 83 9.64 35.71 23.68
N LEU A 84 10.07 36.04 22.47
CA LEU A 84 11.18 35.36 21.81
C LEU A 84 12.49 35.55 22.57
N LYS A 85 12.74 36.73 23.17
CA LYS A 85 13.89 36.94 24.06
C LYS A 85 13.81 36.05 25.30
N ILE A 86 12.65 36.00 25.94
CA ILE A 86 12.40 35.13 27.12
C ILE A 86 12.64 33.66 26.77
N ILE A 87 12.18 33.22 25.59
CA ILE A 87 12.44 31.86 25.08
C ILE A 87 13.94 31.66 24.91
N GLU A 88 14.64 32.55 24.21
CA GLU A 88 16.07 32.43 23.92
C GLU A 88 16.94 32.34 25.19
N GLU A 89 16.52 33.01 26.28
CA GLU A 89 17.19 32.99 27.59
C GLU A 89 16.86 31.72 28.40
N ASN A 90 15.64 31.19 28.30
CA ASN A 90 15.13 30.15 29.19
C ASN A 90 14.97 28.77 28.53
N ILE A 91 15.17 28.63 27.23
CA ILE A 91 14.90 27.38 26.48
C ILE A 91 15.70 26.17 27.01
N CYS A 92 16.91 26.38 27.54
CA CYS A 92 17.76 25.34 28.14
C CYS A 92 17.80 25.40 29.68
N ASN A 93 16.99 26.26 30.31
CA ASN A 93 17.03 26.46 31.75
C ASN A 93 16.22 25.38 32.48
N GLU A 94 16.89 24.57 33.30
CA GLU A 94 16.26 23.44 34.01
C GLU A 94 15.22 23.87 35.07
N SER A 95 15.23 25.12 35.50
CA SER A 95 14.26 25.64 36.47
C SER A 95 12.86 25.85 35.87
N VAL A 96 12.77 25.90 34.52
CA VAL A 96 11.54 26.12 33.78
C VAL A 96 10.64 24.90 33.88
N LYS A 97 9.35 25.13 34.14
CA LYS A 97 8.36 24.06 34.32
C LYS A 97 7.72 23.65 32.99
N ASP A 98 7.21 22.42 32.90
CA ASP A 98 6.54 21.85 31.72
C ASP A 98 5.47 22.78 31.11
N TYR A 99 4.66 23.45 31.92
CA TYR A 99 3.60 24.34 31.42
C TYR A 99 4.15 25.60 30.73
N GLN A 100 5.35 26.06 31.09
CA GLN A 100 6.02 27.18 30.43
C GLN A 100 6.65 26.72 29.12
N ILE A 101 7.28 25.55 29.10
CA ILE A 101 7.80 24.94 27.87
C ILE A 101 6.67 24.71 26.86
N ASN A 102 5.53 24.17 27.30
CA ASN A 102 4.34 24.02 26.46
C ASN A 102 3.85 25.36 25.89
N ASN A 103 3.92 26.43 26.67
CA ASN A 103 3.56 27.76 26.19
C ASN A 103 4.50 28.25 25.08
N PHE A 104 5.81 28.02 25.23
CA PHE A 104 6.81 28.32 24.20
C PHE A 104 6.55 27.51 22.93
N ILE A 105 6.31 26.20 23.06
CA ILE A 105 6.01 25.29 21.95
C ILE A 105 4.81 25.79 21.14
N GLU A 106 3.69 26.14 21.78
CA GLU A 106 2.50 26.58 21.07
C GLU A 106 2.65 27.98 20.45
N LEU A 107 3.40 28.88 21.08
CA LEU A 107 3.73 30.18 20.49
C LEU A 107 4.56 30.01 19.21
N ILE A 108 5.65 29.23 19.26
CA ILE A 108 6.48 28.98 18.08
C ILE A 108 5.66 28.28 16.99
N GLY A 109 4.81 27.33 17.35
CA GLY A 109 3.91 26.67 16.41
C GLY A 109 2.89 27.62 15.75
N ALA A 110 2.47 28.68 16.44
CA ALA A 110 1.64 29.73 15.84
C ALA A 110 2.46 30.66 14.93
N LEU A 111 3.69 31.01 15.31
CA LEU A 111 4.60 31.79 14.47
C LEU A 111 4.97 31.05 13.19
N GLU A 112 5.10 29.71 13.23
CA GLU A 112 5.25 28.89 12.02
C GLU A 112 4.04 29.08 11.07
N ALA A 113 2.81 29.09 11.60
CA ALA A 113 1.63 29.36 10.78
C ALA A 113 1.66 30.79 10.18
N VAL A 114 2.17 31.79 10.91
CA VAL A 114 2.40 33.13 10.37
C VAL A 114 3.37 33.12 9.18
N VAL A 115 4.45 32.34 9.27
CA VAL A 115 5.41 32.14 8.15
C VAL A 115 4.71 31.55 6.93
N HIS A 116 3.83 30.56 7.11
CA HIS A 116 3.05 29.97 6.02
C HIS A 116 2.09 30.96 5.36
N VAL A 117 1.41 31.80 6.15
CA VAL A 117 0.53 32.85 5.65
C VAL A 117 1.33 33.86 4.81
N ALA A 118 2.38 34.44 5.39
CA ALA A 118 3.21 35.44 4.73
C ALA A 118 3.85 34.90 3.44
N GLY A 119 4.24 33.62 3.44
CA GLY A 119 4.82 32.94 2.27
C GLY A 119 3.83 32.62 1.15
N SER A 120 2.53 32.69 1.40
CA SER A 120 1.48 32.31 0.43
C SER A 120 0.91 33.49 -0.38
N ASN A 121 1.27 34.74 -0.05
CA ASN A 121 0.72 35.92 -0.71
C ASN A 121 1.01 36.00 -2.22
N LYS A 122 2.15 35.48 -2.69
CA LYS A 122 2.54 35.59 -4.11
C LYS A 122 1.75 34.69 -5.04
N SER A 123 1.49 33.44 -4.63
CA SER A 123 0.67 32.52 -5.43
C SER A 123 -0.76 33.06 -5.56
N GLN A 124 -1.25 33.77 -4.54
CA GLN A 124 -2.54 34.46 -4.59
C GLN A 124 -2.53 35.75 -5.43
N GLN A 125 -1.51 36.60 -5.35
CA GLN A 125 -1.37 37.75 -6.24
C GLN A 125 -1.39 37.33 -7.71
N ALA A 126 -0.73 36.22 -8.05
CA ALA A 126 -0.76 35.67 -9.40
C ALA A 126 -2.16 35.15 -9.81
N LYS A 127 -2.91 34.52 -8.89
CA LYS A 127 -4.30 34.07 -9.14
C LYS A 127 -5.28 35.25 -9.26
N PHE A 128 -5.15 36.26 -8.40
CA PHE A 128 -5.94 37.48 -8.41
C PHE A 128 -5.74 38.26 -9.72
N ASN A 129 -4.49 38.38 -10.17
CA ASN A 129 -4.17 39.04 -11.44
C ASN A 129 -4.72 38.25 -12.64
N ARG A 130 -4.67 36.91 -12.63
CA ARG A 130 -5.29 36.07 -13.69
C ARG A 130 -6.83 36.15 -13.71
N GLY A 131 -7.46 36.27 -12.55
CA GLY A 131 -8.92 36.43 -12.44
C GLY A 131 -9.45 37.77 -12.98
N GLN A 132 -8.60 38.80 -13.02
CA GLN A 132 -8.96 40.09 -13.61
C GLN A 132 -8.83 40.11 -15.15
N GLU A 133 -7.96 39.29 -15.74
CA GLU A 133 -7.79 39.20 -17.21
C GLU A 133 -8.89 38.37 -17.89
N GLY A 134 -9.70 37.60 -17.15
CA GLY A 134 -10.71 36.66 -17.65
C GLY A 134 -12.17 37.06 -17.43
N GLN A 135 -12.50 38.35 -17.28
CA GLN A 135 -13.91 38.77 -17.12
C GLN A 135 -14.67 38.79 -18.46
N SER A 136 -15.18 37.61 -18.86
CA SER A 136 -16.44 37.51 -19.60
C SER A 136 -17.40 36.64 -18.79
N MET A 137 -18.44 37.31 -18.29
CA MET A 137 -19.72 36.90 -17.69
C MET A 137 -19.94 35.42 -17.30
N GLU A 138 -20.58 35.28 -16.13
CA GLU A 138 -21.03 34.06 -15.41
C GLU A 138 -20.00 33.44 -14.47
N VAL A 139 -19.87 34.03 -13.27
CA VAL A 139 -19.30 33.35 -12.10
C VAL A 139 -20.31 33.45 -10.96
N GLU A 140 -20.86 32.31 -10.57
CA GLU A 140 -21.54 32.12 -9.29
C GLU A 140 -20.68 32.70 -8.17
N SER A 141 -21.31 33.39 -7.22
CA SER A 141 -20.69 34.10 -6.10
C SER A 141 -19.66 33.28 -5.31
N SER A 142 -18.42 33.18 -5.80
CA SER A 142 -17.28 32.73 -5.02
C SER A 142 -16.85 33.89 -4.12
N GLU A 143 -17.04 33.75 -2.82
CA GLU A 143 -16.59 34.69 -1.79
C GLU A 143 -15.14 35.12 -2.06
N ILE A 144 -14.94 36.42 -2.27
CA ILE A 144 -13.61 37.00 -2.45
C ILE A 144 -12.88 36.84 -1.11
N VAL A 145 -11.98 35.86 -1.01
CA VAL A 145 -11.12 35.68 0.16
C VAL A 145 -10.26 36.93 0.32
N ALA A 146 -10.48 37.69 1.41
CA ALA A 146 -9.71 38.88 1.70
C ALA A 146 -8.21 38.56 1.78
N MET A 147 -7.38 39.40 1.15
CA MET A 147 -5.92 39.21 1.13
C MET A 147 -5.35 39.29 2.55
N PRO A 148 -4.41 38.40 2.93
CA PRO A 148 -3.76 38.47 4.23
C PRO A 148 -3.05 39.80 4.45
N THR A 149 -3.16 40.36 5.65
CA THR A 149 -2.53 41.64 6.02
C THR A 149 -1.01 41.52 6.21
N ILE A 150 -0.48 40.32 6.44
CA ILE A 150 0.94 40.05 6.70
C ILE A 150 1.68 39.78 5.40
N ASN A 151 2.83 40.43 5.16
CA ASN A 151 3.75 40.14 4.06
C ASN A 151 5.07 39.53 4.56
N TRP A 152 5.93 39.08 3.64
CA TRP A 152 7.23 38.50 3.99
C TRP A 152 8.17 39.45 4.75
N GLY A 153 8.08 40.76 4.49
CA GLY A 153 8.89 41.76 5.18
C GLY A 153 8.58 41.85 6.68
N HIS A 154 7.32 41.65 7.07
CA HIS A 154 6.91 41.70 8.47
C HIS A 154 7.48 40.56 9.33
N ILE A 155 7.88 39.44 8.72
CA ILE A 155 8.33 38.24 9.44
C ILE A 155 9.84 38.01 9.41
N ALA A 156 10.59 38.83 8.66
CA ALA A 156 12.03 38.64 8.46
C ALA A 156 12.82 38.63 9.79
N ASP A 157 12.39 39.46 10.74
CA ASP A 157 13.02 39.59 12.06
C ASP A 157 12.83 38.37 12.97
N LEU A 158 11.94 37.44 12.61
CA LEU A 158 11.72 36.22 13.40
C LEU A 158 12.83 35.18 13.22
N LEU A 159 13.54 35.18 12.09
CA LEU A 159 14.51 34.13 11.76
C LEU A 159 15.66 34.07 12.77
N HIS A 160 16.30 35.20 13.03
CA HIS A 160 17.51 35.26 13.84
C HIS A 160 17.32 34.81 15.31
N PRO A 161 16.31 35.29 16.08
CA PRO A 161 16.08 34.78 17.45
C PRO A 161 15.70 33.29 17.46
N MET A 162 14.99 32.82 16.43
CA MET A 162 14.62 31.40 16.30
C MET A 162 15.83 30.52 15.97
N SER A 163 16.72 30.97 15.07
CA SER A 163 17.97 30.28 14.76
C SER A 163 18.88 30.19 15.99
N ARG A 164 19.01 31.26 16.78
CA ARG A 164 19.76 31.24 18.05
C ARG A 164 19.16 30.27 19.05
N SER A 165 17.84 30.28 19.21
CA SER A 165 17.13 29.36 20.10
C SER A 165 17.33 27.90 19.67
N LEU A 166 17.28 27.62 18.36
CA LEU A 166 17.55 26.31 17.80
C LEU A 166 19.00 25.87 18.07
N THR A 167 19.99 26.71 17.78
CA THR A 167 21.40 26.39 18.03
C THR A 167 21.66 26.11 19.51
N LYS A 168 21.10 26.92 20.41
CA LYS A 168 21.22 26.71 21.86
C LYS A 168 20.63 25.36 22.30
N ILE A 169 19.41 25.02 21.87
CA ILE A 169 18.77 23.77 22.28
C ILE A 169 19.45 22.54 21.67
N LEU A 170 19.91 22.61 20.42
CA LEU A 170 20.64 21.52 19.78
C LEU A 170 21.99 21.24 20.46
N ASN A 171 22.75 22.29 20.79
CA ASN A 171 24.00 22.14 21.54
C ASN A 171 23.74 21.61 22.97
N TYR A 172 22.67 22.05 23.62
CA TYR A 172 22.31 21.49 24.94
C TYR A 172 21.95 20.00 24.85
N ILE A 173 21.21 19.57 23.83
CA ILE A 173 20.88 18.15 23.57
C ILE A 173 22.16 17.35 23.28
N LYS A 174 23.03 17.87 22.40
CA LYS A 174 24.31 17.30 22.03
C LYS A 174 25.13 16.89 23.26
N ASP A 175 25.20 17.78 24.25
CA ASP A 175 26.08 17.60 25.42
C ASP A 175 25.39 16.82 26.56
N ASN A 176 24.07 16.99 26.76
CA ASN A 176 23.39 16.53 27.97
C ASN A 176 22.46 15.32 27.78
N TYR A 177 21.98 15.03 26.56
CA TYR A 177 20.93 14.02 26.35
C TYR A 177 21.38 12.59 26.72
N GLN A 178 22.67 12.30 26.61
CA GLN A 178 23.22 11.01 27.04
C GLN A 178 23.00 10.76 28.55
N PHE A 179 23.17 11.80 29.37
CA PHE A 179 23.06 11.73 30.83
C PHE A 179 21.64 11.92 31.33
N LYS A 180 20.87 12.80 30.67
CA LYS A 180 19.51 13.17 31.07
C LYS A 180 18.59 13.14 29.86
N LYS A 181 17.57 12.29 29.88
CA LYS A 181 16.58 12.19 28.80
C LYS A 181 15.62 13.37 28.86
N LEU A 182 15.80 14.31 27.94
CA LEU A 182 15.01 15.54 27.83
C LEU A 182 13.79 15.32 26.93
N ASP A 183 12.76 16.16 27.10
CA ASP A 183 11.66 16.26 26.14
C ASP A 183 12.16 16.97 24.88
N LEU A 184 11.95 16.36 23.72
CA LEU A 184 12.45 16.82 22.43
C LEU A 184 11.42 17.67 21.65
N GLN A 185 10.22 17.89 22.19
CA GLN A 185 9.16 18.64 21.50
C GLN A 185 9.55 20.08 21.19
N CYS A 186 10.19 20.78 22.13
CA CYS A 186 10.63 22.16 21.92
C CYS A 186 11.63 22.26 20.76
N ALA A 187 12.61 21.36 20.72
CA ALA A 187 13.57 21.29 19.61
C ALA A 187 12.87 20.96 18.27
N SER A 188 11.89 20.06 18.30
CA SER A 188 11.10 19.67 17.11
C SER A 188 10.36 20.86 16.50
N VAL A 189 9.73 21.71 17.33
CA VAL A 189 9.00 22.87 16.83
C VAL A 189 9.93 23.97 16.34
N CYS A 190 11.08 24.19 16.99
CA CYS A 190 12.12 25.09 16.45
C CYS A 190 12.65 24.60 15.09
N LEU A 191 12.90 23.30 14.93
CA LEU A 191 13.31 22.69 13.66
C LEU A 191 12.25 22.91 12.57
N ASN A 192 10.98 22.64 12.87
CA ASN A 192 9.87 22.83 11.93
C ASN A 192 9.73 24.30 11.52
N PHE A 193 9.78 25.25 12.47
CA PHE A 193 9.73 26.67 12.17
C PHE A 193 10.82 27.09 11.17
N ILE A 194 12.09 26.73 11.45
CA ILE A 194 13.22 27.08 10.59
C ILE A 194 13.10 26.41 9.22
N THR A 195 12.62 25.17 9.18
CA THR A 195 12.38 24.42 7.93
C THR A 195 11.31 25.12 7.08
N SER A 196 10.17 25.45 7.68
CA SER A 196 9.06 26.15 7.04
C SER A 196 9.48 27.54 6.56
N TYR A 197 10.31 28.26 7.34
CA TYR A 197 10.87 29.56 6.94
C TYR A 197 11.74 29.43 5.68
N TYR A 198 12.75 28.56 5.67
CA TYR A 198 13.62 28.41 4.50
C TYR A 198 12.88 27.88 3.27
N SER A 199 11.95 26.94 3.44
CA SER A 199 11.11 26.43 2.36
C SER A 199 10.34 27.56 1.68
N ARG A 200 9.72 28.46 2.45
CA ARG A 200 8.97 29.60 1.91
C ARG A 200 9.86 30.74 1.41
N LEU A 201 11.01 30.97 2.04
CA LEU A 201 12.00 31.97 1.63
C LEU A 201 12.49 31.70 0.21
N SER A 202 12.74 30.43 -0.13
CA SER A 202 13.23 30.02 -1.45
C SER A 202 12.29 30.38 -2.60
N ASN A 203 11.01 30.60 -2.30
CA ASN A 203 9.98 31.00 -3.26
C ASN A 203 9.75 32.52 -3.31
N GLN A 204 10.44 33.30 -2.48
CA GLN A 204 10.31 34.76 -2.48
C GLN A 204 11.27 35.41 -3.49
N SER A 205 10.89 36.58 -3.97
CA SER A 205 11.67 37.47 -4.83
C SER A 205 12.01 38.67 -3.95
N GLY A 206 13.29 38.94 -3.76
CA GLY A 206 13.76 39.94 -2.79
C GLY A 206 15.01 39.54 -2.01
N PRO A 207 15.07 38.37 -1.34
CA PRO A 207 16.24 38.02 -0.54
C PRO A 207 17.43 37.61 -1.42
N ASN A 208 18.63 38.03 -1.03
CA ASN A 208 19.87 37.65 -1.72
C ASN A 208 20.13 36.15 -1.53
N THR A 209 20.11 35.40 -2.63
CA THR A 209 20.35 33.95 -2.63
C THR A 209 21.67 33.56 -2.01
N VAL A 210 22.70 34.39 -2.16
CA VAL A 210 24.02 34.10 -1.62
C VAL A 210 24.01 34.13 -0.08
N ASP A 211 23.34 35.13 0.51
CA ASP A 211 23.41 35.36 1.95
C ASP A 211 22.72 34.25 2.75
N TYR A 212 21.55 33.78 2.31
CA TYR A 212 20.88 32.68 3.02
C TYR A 212 21.53 31.32 2.73
N LEU A 213 22.17 31.11 1.57
CA LEU A 213 22.93 29.88 1.31
C LEU A 213 24.15 29.80 2.24
N GLN A 214 24.88 30.90 2.44
CA GLN A 214 25.99 30.97 3.40
C GLN A 214 25.52 30.71 4.84
N GLN A 215 24.36 31.23 5.24
CA GLN A 215 23.78 30.94 6.56
C GLN A 215 23.43 29.46 6.73
N ILE A 216 22.91 28.81 5.67
CA ILE A 216 22.63 27.38 5.67
C ILE A 216 23.94 26.58 5.79
N GLU A 217 24.98 26.93 5.03
CA GLU A 217 26.29 26.28 5.12
C GLU A 217 26.87 26.40 6.53
N ALA A 218 26.89 27.60 7.11
CA ALA A 218 27.36 27.85 8.46
C ALA A 218 26.56 27.04 9.50
N TYR A 219 25.22 27.02 9.41
CA TYR A 219 24.40 26.20 10.31
C TYR A 219 24.72 24.70 10.19
N CYS A 220 24.91 24.20 8.97
CA CYS A 220 25.21 22.79 8.74
C CYS A 220 26.60 22.40 9.30
N GLU A 221 27.61 23.26 9.11
CA GLU A 221 28.99 22.99 9.54
C GLU A 221 29.20 23.24 11.04
N GLU A 222 28.65 24.31 11.59
CA GLU A 222 28.87 24.73 12.98
C GLU A 222 27.91 24.04 13.97
N VAL A 223 26.72 23.64 13.54
CA VAL A 223 25.67 23.12 14.44
C VAL A 223 25.28 21.68 14.09
N LEU A 224 24.78 21.45 12.87
CA LEU A 224 24.18 20.16 12.51
C LEU A 224 25.21 19.02 12.55
N LEU A 225 26.37 19.19 11.90
CA LEU A 225 27.41 18.18 11.82
C LEU A 225 28.00 17.81 13.21
N PRO A 226 28.38 18.77 14.07
CA PRO A 226 28.82 18.47 15.44
C PRO A 226 27.73 17.81 16.28
N CYS A 227 26.46 18.18 16.10
CA CYS A 227 25.34 17.53 16.78
C CYS A 227 25.20 16.07 16.35
N TRP A 228 25.26 15.80 15.04
CA TRP A 228 25.13 14.44 14.48
C TRP A 228 26.20 13.48 15.00
N GLN A 229 27.43 13.97 15.14
CA GLN A 229 28.57 13.17 15.62
C GLN A 229 28.55 12.91 17.14
N SER A 230 27.65 13.58 17.89
CA SER A 230 27.62 13.50 19.34
C SER A 230 26.97 12.23 19.89
N LEU A 231 27.35 11.86 21.11
CA LEU A 231 26.70 10.77 21.85
C LEU A 231 25.24 11.09 22.17
N GLY A 232 24.89 12.37 22.37
CA GLY A 232 23.50 12.79 22.60
C GLY A 232 22.57 12.35 21.47
N PHE A 233 22.94 12.61 20.22
CA PHE A 233 22.15 12.23 19.04
C PHE A 233 22.14 10.73 18.80
N ARG A 234 23.26 10.04 18.99
CA ARG A 234 23.30 8.56 18.87
C ARG A 234 22.29 7.89 19.79
N VAL A 235 22.20 8.33 21.05
CA VAL A 235 21.20 7.77 22.00
C VAL A 235 19.76 8.17 21.64
N ILE A 236 19.54 9.27 20.91
CA ILE A 236 18.20 9.58 20.35
C ILE A 236 17.84 8.54 19.29
N PHE A 237 18.74 8.26 18.35
CA PHE A 237 18.51 7.37 17.23
C PHE A 237 18.39 5.90 17.67
N GLU A 238 19.25 5.43 18.58
CA GLU A 238 19.20 4.08 19.16
C GLU A 238 17.81 3.76 19.75
N ARG A 239 17.15 4.77 20.34
CA ARG A 239 15.86 4.62 21.01
C ARG A 239 14.66 4.64 20.07
N LEU A 240 14.83 4.92 18.77
CA LEU A 240 13.73 4.92 17.80
C LEU A 240 12.94 3.61 17.83
N GLY A 241 13.65 2.48 17.88
CA GLY A 241 13.02 1.17 17.90
C GLY A 241 12.19 0.89 19.16
N GLN A 242 12.58 1.45 20.32
CA GLN A 242 11.86 1.32 21.59
C GLN A 242 10.50 2.03 21.56
N PHE A 243 10.43 3.19 20.90
CA PHE A 243 9.22 4.03 20.87
C PHE A 243 8.36 3.82 19.62
N SER A 244 8.65 2.77 18.85
CA SER A 244 7.91 2.41 17.65
C SER A 244 6.65 1.61 17.99
N ASN A 245 5.50 2.09 17.53
CA ASN A 245 4.24 1.33 17.54
C ASN A 245 4.29 0.21 16.49
N ILE A 246 5.07 0.39 15.43
CA ILE A 246 5.23 -0.60 14.35
C ILE A 246 6.03 -1.81 14.84
N LEU A 247 7.15 -1.59 15.54
CA LEU A 247 7.98 -2.67 16.07
C LEU A 247 7.41 -3.26 17.37
N ASN A 248 6.71 -2.45 18.18
CA ASN A 248 6.12 -2.87 19.45
C ASN A 248 4.59 -2.62 19.45
N PRO A 249 3.82 -3.43 18.69
CA PRO A 249 2.37 -3.27 18.63
C PRO A 249 1.74 -3.53 20.02
N PRO A 250 0.71 -2.76 20.43
CA PRO A 250 0.04 -2.97 21.71
C PRO A 250 -0.65 -4.35 21.74
N ALA A 251 -0.59 -5.02 22.89
CA ALA A 251 -1.04 -6.40 23.05
C ALA A 251 -2.59 -6.61 23.04
N GLU A 252 -3.40 -5.54 23.07
CA GLU A 252 -4.86 -5.66 23.23
C GLU A 252 -5.61 -5.84 21.90
N LYS A 253 -6.38 -6.94 21.81
CA LYS A 253 -7.46 -7.15 20.81
C LYS A 253 -8.55 -6.09 20.99
N ARG A 254 -9.13 -5.62 19.87
CA ARG A 254 -10.30 -4.70 19.81
C ARG A 254 -11.26 -4.94 20.99
N ARG A 255 -11.41 -3.95 21.88
CA ARG A 255 -12.62 -3.89 22.72
C ARG A 255 -13.78 -3.44 21.83
N GLU A 256 -14.97 -3.97 22.12
CA GLU A 256 -16.23 -3.54 21.51
C GLU A 256 -16.34 -2.02 21.59
N CYS A 257 -16.16 -1.35 20.46
CA CYS A 257 -16.56 0.05 20.35
C CYS A 257 -18.08 0.07 20.22
N ILE A 258 -18.72 1.05 20.85
CA ILE A 258 -20.14 1.29 20.61
C ILE A 258 -20.27 1.56 19.11
N GLN A 259 -21.03 0.74 18.38
CA GLN A 259 -21.12 0.80 16.90
C GLN A 259 -21.50 2.20 16.37
N SER A 260 -22.11 3.05 17.21
CA SER A 260 -22.53 4.40 16.87
C SER A 260 -21.43 5.47 17.01
N LEU A 261 -20.22 5.15 17.51
CA LEU A 261 -19.14 6.12 17.70
C LEU A 261 -17.80 5.56 17.18
N PRO A 262 -17.07 6.30 16.32
CA PRO A 262 -15.76 5.87 15.85
C PRO A 262 -14.78 5.85 17.02
N SER A 263 -14.01 4.75 17.14
CA SER A 263 -13.05 4.59 18.25
C SER A 263 -11.81 5.48 18.08
N LEU A 264 -11.53 5.88 16.82
CA LEU A 264 -10.34 6.61 16.36
C LEU A 264 -9.00 5.97 16.81
N GLY A 265 -8.99 4.68 17.18
CA GLY A 265 -7.83 4.04 17.82
C GLY A 265 -7.54 4.54 19.24
N CYS A 266 -8.40 5.40 19.80
CA CYS A 266 -8.28 5.95 21.15
C CYS A 266 -8.70 4.96 22.25
N SER A 267 -9.27 3.81 21.89
CA SER A 267 -9.63 2.74 22.83
C SER A 267 -8.43 2.20 23.61
N SER A 268 -7.20 2.36 23.06
CA SER A 268 -5.95 1.97 23.70
C SER A 268 -5.32 3.04 24.61
N LEU A 269 -5.90 4.24 24.74
CA LEU A 269 -5.30 5.37 25.48
C LEU A 269 -5.61 5.38 26.99
N LYS A 270 -5.99 4.25 27.61
CA LYS A 270 -6.16 4.20 29.08
C LYS A 270 -4.80 4.38 29.78
N LYS A 271 -4.84 4.91 31.01
CA LYS A 271 -3.68 5.34 31.83
C LYS A 271 -2.55 4.29 32.01
N GLU A 272 -2.80 3.01 31.73
CA GLU A 272 -1.86 1.91 31.98
C GLU A 272 -1.11 1.43 30.73
N SER A 273 -1.48 1.87 29.50
CA SER A 273 -0.85 1.43 28.25
C SER A 273 -0.79 2.54 27.19
N ILE A 274 -0.08 3.63 27.47
CA ILE A 274 0.19 4.68 26.47
C ILE A 274 0.98 4.06 25.31
N LEU A 275 0.51 4.25 24.08
CA LEU A 275 1.23 3.83 22.86
C LEU A 275 2.68 4.34 22.87
N PRO A 276 3.67 3.51 22.53
CA PRO A 276 5.09 3.89 22.55
C PRO A 276 5.37 5.27 21.92
N VAL A 277 4.82 5.54 20.74
CA VAL A 277 5.09 6.80 20.03
C VAL A 277 4.61 8.05 20.76
N LEU A 278 3.57 7.92 21.61
CA LEU A 278 2.95 9.03 22.34
C LEU A 278 3.61 9.32 23.70
N HIS A 279 4.60 8.50 24.08
CA HIS A 279 5.33 8.74 25.31
C HIS A 279 6.11 10.06 25.23
N LYS A 280 6.15 10.86 26.31
CA LYS A 280 6.85 12.17 26.34
C LYS A 280 8.31 12.10 25.89
N GLY A 281 8.97 10.96 26.11
CA GLY A 281 10.37 10.72 25.71
C GLY A 281 10.56 10.16 24.29
N SER A 282 9.52 10.13 23.45
CA SER A 282 9.57 9.59 22.09
C SER A 282 10.44 10.45 21.17
N PRO A 283 11.46 9.88 20.50
CA PRO A 283 12.31 10.62 19.57
C PRO A 283 11.67 10.81 18.18
N CYS A 284 10.55 10.16 17.88
CA CYS A 284 10.00 10.11 16.51
C CYS A 284 9.69 11.50 15.93
N GLY A 285 9.08 12.40 16.73
CA GLY A 285 8.76 13.76 16.29
C GLY A 285 10.01 14.59 15.98
N PHE A 286 11.04 14.49 16.82
CA PHE A 286 12.32 15.18 16.64
C PHE A 286 13.07 14.68 15.41
N VAL A 287 13.19 13.36 15.25
CA VAL A 287 13.85 12.78 14.08
C VAL A 287 13.09 13.14 12.81
N THR A 288 11.76 13.10 12.81
CA THR A 288 10.96 13.53 11.64
C THR A 288 11.23 14.99 11.27
N ALA A 289 11.27 15.90 12.25
CA ALA A 289 11.56 17.32 12.02
C ALA A 289 12.99 17.52 11.47
N LEU A 290 13.95 16.77 11.99
CA LEU A 290 15.35 16.79 11.54
C LEU A 290 15.49 16.30 10.09
N LEU A 291 14.83 15.18 9.74
CA LEU A 291 14.84 14.64 8.38
C LEU A 291 14.16 15.60 7.38
N ASN A 292 13.04 16.21 7.78
CA ASN A 292 12.36 17.23 6.96
C ASN A 292 13.25 18.47 6.75
N GLN A 293 13.96 18.92 7.79
CA GLN A 293 14.90 20.03 7.66
C GLN A 293 16.02 19.68 6.66
N ILE A 294 16.66 18.52 6.81
CA ILE A 294 17.72 18.07 5.89
C ILE A 294 17.19 17.95 4.45
N HIS A 295 15.97 17.44 4.27
CA HIS A 295 15.34 17.34 2.95
C HIS A 295 15.13 18.72 2.31
N THR A 296 14.60 19.66 3.08
CA THR A 296 14.35 21.04 2.63
C THR A 296 15.65 21.77 2.31
N LEU A 297 16.64 21.70 3.20
CA LEU A 297 17.95 22.33 2.99
C LEU A 297 18.68 21.72 1.80
N GLY A 298 18.60 20.40 1.61
CA GLY A 298 19.18 19.72 0.45
C GLY A 298 18.53 20.12 -0.88
N HIS A 299 17.23 20.43 -0.89
CA HIS A 299 16.55 20.94 -2.08
C HIS A 299 16.95 22.38 -2.41
N ILE A 300 17.22 23.20 -1.39
CA ILE A 300 17.66 24.61 -1.54
C ILE A 300 19.14 24.67 -1.94
N HIS A 301 20.00 23.87 -1.30
CA HIS A 301 21.45 23.90 -1.46
C HIS A 301 21.98 22.53 -1.92
N LYS A 302 21.96 22.27 -3.24
CA LYS A 302 22.41 21.00 -3.84
C LYS A 302 23.85 20.60 -3.45
N GLY A 303 24.75 21.58 -3.29
CA GLY A 303 26.15 21.32 -2.90
C GLY A 303 26.34 20.72 -1.51
N LEU A 304 25.34 20.80 -0.62
CA LEU A 304 25.42 20.23 0.73
C LEU A 304 24.92 18.79 0.80
N GLN A 305 24.23 18.32 -0.25
CA GLN A 305 23.74 16.94 -0.31
C GLN A 305 24.92 15.97 -0.08
N ASP A 306 26.07 16.27 -0.69
CA ASP A 306 27.30 15.46 -0.62
C ASP A 306 27.90 15.29 0.76
N LYS A 307 27.69 16.27 1.62
CA LYS A 307 28.20 16.26 2.98
C LYS A 307 27.19 15.67 3.97
N ILE A 308 25.90 15.95 3.80
CA ILE A 308 24.87 15.73 4.84
C ILE A 308 24.10 14.42 4.64
N LEU A 309 23.69 14.08 3.42
CA LEU A 309 22.84 12.90 3.21
C LEU A 309 23.51 11.57 3.63
N PRO A 310 24.82 11.37 3.43
CA PRO A 310 25.51 10.19 3.95
C PRO A 310 25.42 10.05 5.47
N LEU A 311 25.39 11.16 6.22
CA LEU A 311 25.30 11.13 7.68
C LEU A 311 24.01 10.45 8.14
N VAL A 312 22.91 10.68 7.42
CA VAL A 312 21.60 10.10 7.72
C VAL A 312 21.48 8.68 7.18
N LEU A 313 21.81 8.49 5.90
CA LEU A 313 21.56 7.24 5.19
C LEU A 313 22.52 6.11 5.64
N LYS A 314 23.73 6.45 6.08
CA LYS A 314 24.74 5.50 6.59
C LYS A 314 24.76 5.42 8.12
N ASP A 315 23.85 6.11 8.82
CA ASP A 315 23.73 6.00 10.27
C ASP A 315 23.25 4.59 10.68
N ALA A 316 24.00 3.93 11.55
CA ALA A 316 23.74 2.54 11.91
C ALA A 316 22.42 2.35 12.67
N ASP A 317 22.03 3.31 13.51
CA ASP A 317 20.84 3.21 14.35
C ASP A 317 19.56 3.48 13.55
N ILE A 318 19.59 4.51 12.69
CA ILE A 318 18.49 4.81 11.76
C ILE A 318 18.33 3.66 10.77
N ALA A 319 19.42 3.18 10.17
CA ALA A 319 19.37 2.05 9.24
C ALA A 319 18.87 0.77 9.93
N SER A 320 19.28 0.50 11.17
CA SER A 320 18.79 -0.63 11.97
C SER A 320 17.28 -0.55 12.21
N TYR A 321 16.76 0.64 12.57
CA TYR A 321 15.31 0.86 12.68
C TYR A 321 14.59 0.58 11.35
N MET A 322 15.08 1.13 10.24
CA MET A 322 14.50 0.94 8.91
C MET A 322 14.49 -0.53 8.49
N LYS A 323 15.59 -1.27 8.73
CA LYS A 323 15.69 -2.72 8.46
C LYS A 323 14.71 -3.53 9.30
N LYS A 324 14.56 -3.20 10.59
CA LYS A 324 13.59 -3.87 11.47
C LYS A 324 12.15 -3.63 11.00
N VAL A 325 11.81 -2.40 10.60
CA VAL A 325 10.49 -2.07 10.05
C VAL A 325 10.23 -2.82 8.73
N ALA A 326 11.23 -2.86 7.85
CA ALA A 326 11.16 -3.61 6.60
C ALA A 326 11.00 -5.13 6.83
N GLY A 327 11.57 -5.70 7.90
CA GLY A 327 11.51 -7.14 8.18
C GLY A 327 10.19 -7.67 8.81
N ILE A 328 9.22 -6.81 9.14
CA ILE A 328 7.97 -7.25 9.78
C ILE A 328 7.10 -8.04 8.78
N LYS A 329 6.79 -9.31 9.10
CA LYS A 329 6.08 -10.21 8.18
C LYS A 329 4.57 -9.99 8.09
N GLN A 330 3.87 -9.70 9.20
CA GLN A 330 2.44 -9.40 9.16
C GLN A 330 2.05 -8.38 10.22
N GLY A 331 1.25 -7.41 9.78
CA GLY A 331 0.76 -6.29 10.56
C GLY A 331 -0.51 -6.66 11.33
N HIS A 332 -0.38 -6.88 12.63
CA HIS A 332 -1.45 -6.49 13.56
C HIS A 332 -1.36 -4.98 13.86
N LEU A 333 -1.02 -4.18 12.85
CA LEU A 333 -1.28 -2.75 12.91
C LEU A 333 -2.75 -2.58 12.54
N HIS A 334 -3.61 -2.87 13.53
CA HIS A 334 -4.96 -2.33 13.53
C HIS A 334 -4.87 -0.84 13.19
N SER A 335 -5.74 -0.34 12.32
CA SER A 335 -5.86 1.06 11.89
C SER A 335 -5.69 2.02 13.07
N ASN A 336 -4.44 2.36 13.37
CA ASN A 336 -4.08 3.18 14.50
C ASN A 336 -3.56 4.48 13.91
N CYS A 337 -4.37 5.52 14.04
CA CYS A 337 -4.09 6.85 13.54
C CYS A 337 -2.72 7.38 14.01
N PHE A 338 -2.21 6.90 15.13
CA PHE A 338 -0.91 7.30 15.68
C PHE A 338 0.29 6.70 14.95
N THR A 339 0.11 5.72 14.07
CA THR A 339 1.19 5.24 13.18
C THR A 339 1.61 6.30 12.16
N ARG A 340 0.78 7.34 11.93
CA ARG A 340 1.07 8.45 11.02
C ARG A 340 2.38 9.18 11.35
N PHE A 341 2.76 9.27 12.63
CA PHE A 341 4.03 9.88 13.04
C PHE A 341 5.24 9.11 12.49
N GLU A 342 5.21 7.79 12.55
CA GLU A 342 6.30 6.94 12.04
C GLU A 342 6.27 6.83 10.52
N ASN A 343 5.07 6.84 9.92
CA ASN A 343 4.91 6.91 8.47
C ASN A 343 5.57 8.15 7.88
N LEU A 344 5.43 9.31 8.54
CA LEU A 344 6.05 10.56 8.10
C LEU A 344 7.58 10.52 8.23
N LEU A 345 8.11 9.93 9.31
CA LEU A 345 9.54 9.68 9.48
C LEU A 345 10.10 8.85 8.31
N GLN A 346 9.43 7.74 7.99
CA GLN A 346 9.83 6.85 6.90
C GLN A 346 9.70 7.53 5.54
N TYR A 347 8.65 8.33 5.31
CA TYR A 347 8.50 9.13 4.10
C TYR A 347 9.71 10.04 3.88
N TYR A 348 10.10 10.86 4.87
CA TYR A 348 11.26 11.74 4.71
C TYR A 348 12.57 10.97 4.52
N TYR A 349 12.77 9.84 5.20
CA TYR A 349 13.92 8.98 4.97
C TYR A 349 14.00 8.50 3.50
N LEU A 350 12.88 8.03 2.94
CA LEU A 350 12.79 7.62 1.54
C LEU A 350 13.08 8.79 0.60
N LYS A 351 12.56 9.99 0.88
CA LYS A 351 12.86 11.19 0.08
C LYS A 351 14.33 11.59 0.10
N LEU A 352 15.01 11.45 1.24
CA LEU A 352 16.45 11.69 1.34
C LEU A 352 17.26 10.66 0.55
N ALA A 353 16.89 9.38 0.61
CA ALA A 353 17.54 8.32 -0.16
C ALA A 353 17.45 8.58 -1.68
N VAL A 354 16.27 8.99 -2.13
CA VAL A 354 15.97 9.37 -3.51
C VAL A 354 16.68 10.67 -3.92
N MET A 355 16.89 11.61 -3.01
CA MET A 355 17.64 12.83 -3.30
C MET A 355 19.13 12.58 -3.50
N TRP A 356 19.69 11.57 -2.81
CA TRP A 356 21.13 11.28 -2.84
C TRP A 356 21.59 10.64 -4.15
N ASP A 357 20.86 9.65 -4.65
CA ASP A 357 21.01 8.93 -5.96
C ASP A 357 22.41 8.34 -6.31
N LYS A 358 23.48 8.69 -5.59
CA LYS A 358 24.88 8.32 -5.89
C LYS A 358 25.30 6.96 -5.31
N ASP A 359 24.73 6.54 -4.18
CA ASP A 359 25.11 5.33 -3.42
C ASP A 359 23.91 4.40 -3.10
N ILE A 360 22.82 4.39 -3.90
CA ILE A 360 21.63 3.53 -3.63
C ILE A 360 21.96 2.00 -3.63
N LEU A 361 23.21 1.63 -3.88
CA LEU A 361 23.73 0.27 -3.97
C LEU A 361 23.65 -0.57 -2.68
N PHE A 362 23.58 0.00 -1.47
CA PHE A 362 23.74 -0.84 -0.27
C PHE A 362 22.44 -1.42 0.32
N ASP A 363 21.25 -0.85 0.05
CA ASP A 363 19.99 -1.30 0.69
C ASP A 363 18.74 -1.07 -0.19
N ALA A 364 18.85 -1.19 -1.53
CA ALA A 364 17.72 -0.98 -2.46
C ALA A 364 16.50 -1.85 -2.13
N SER A 365 16.71 -3.11 -1.74
CA SER A 365 15.63 -4.03 -1.34
C SER A 365 14.85 -3.56 -0.11
N ILE A 366 15.53 -2.94 0.87
CA ILE A 366 14.90 -2.37 2.06
C ILE A 366 14.10 -1.13 1.69
N LEU A 367 14.63 -0.25 0.83
CA LEU A 367 13.91 0.93 0.35
C LEU A 367 12.64 0.54 -0.44
N GLN A 368 12.73 -0.48 -1.30
CA GLN A 368 11.58 -1.06 -1.99
C GLN A 368 10.54 -1.58 -0.98
N CYS A 369 10.95 -2.43 -0.04
CA CYS A 369 10.06 -3.01 0.97
C CYS A 369 9.39 -1.94 1.84
N LEU A 370 10.15 -0.94 2.32
CA LEU A 370 9.65 0.17 3.10
C LEU A 370 8.62 0.99 2.32
N THR A 371 8.89 1.29 1.05
CA THR A 371 7.96 2.06 0.20
C THR A 371 6.65 1.31 0.03
N LEU A 372 6.71 0.01 -0.29
CA LEU A 372 5.53 -0.83 -0.48
C LEU A 372 4.70 -0.96 0.81
N LYS A 373 5.35 -1.19 1.95
CA LYS A 373 4.68 -1.29 3.26
C LYS A 373 4.18 0.06 3.77
N LEU A 374 4.81 1.16 3.41
CA LEU A 374 4.33 2.50 3.74
C LEU A 374 3.00 2.77 3.01
N LEU A 375 2.92 2.48 1.71
CA LEU A 375 1.70 2.67 0.92
C LEU A 375 0.47 1.97 1.51
N THR A 376 0.63 0.76 2.07
CA THR A 376 -0.46 0.01 2.71
C THR A 376 -0.79 0.46 4.15
N ARG A 377 -0.07 1.46 4.69
CA ARG A 377 -0.28 2.01 6.05
C ARG A 377 -0.71 3.47 6.05
N LEU A 378 -0.77 4.12 4.90
CA LEU A 378 -1.29 5.47 4.78
C LEU A 378 -2.79 5.48 5.05
N HIS A 379 -3.28 6.54 5.69
CA HIS A 379 -4.70 6.72 6.01
C HIS A 379 -5.30 7.79 5.08
N HIS A 380 -6.63 7.90 5.07
CA HIS A 380 -7.28 9.02 4.41
C HIS A 380 -6.80 10.37 4.99
N GLY A 381 -6.50 11.31 4.11
CA GLY A 381 -5.78 12.55 4.43
C GLY A 381 -4.26 12.50 4.15
N ASP A 382 -3.71 11.34 3.77
CA ASP A 382 -2.31 11.18 3.30
C ASP A 382 -2.22 10.93 1.77
N GLU A 383 -3.26 11.25 1.00
CA GLU A 383 -3.31 10.98 -0.45
C GLU A 383 -2.16 11.64 -1.22
N PHE A 384 -1.76 12.85 -0.81
CA PHE A 384 -0.59 13.52 -1.36
C PHE A 384 0.71 12.72 -1.17
N ILE A 385 0.89 12.08 0.00
CA ILE A 385 2.07 11.25 0.27
C ILE A 385 2.08 10.04 -0.65
N ALA A 386 0.94 9.36 -0.82
CA ALA A 386 0.81 8.23 -1.74
C ALA A 386 1.14 8.65 -3.19
N HIS A 387 0.56 9.77 -3.64
CA HIS A 387 0.81 10.32 -4.97
C HIS A 387 2.29 10.69 -5.18
N ASP A 388 2.94 11.33 -4.21
CA ASP A 388 4.36 11.69 -4.29
C ASP A 388 5.28 10.45 -4.30
N LEU A 389 4.95 9.42 -3.51
CA LEU A 389 5.67 8.15 -3.51
C LEU A 389 5.58 7.44 -4.87
N PHE A 390 4.39 7.37 -5.47
CA PHE A 390 4.23 6.87 -6.84
C PHE A 390 5.00 7.70 -7.86
N SER A 391 4.98 9.02 -7.69
CA SER A 391 5.60 9.93 -8.66
C SER A 391 7.13 9.94 -8.62
N THR A 392 7.72 9.82 -7.43
CA THR A 392 9.14 10.16 -7.23
C THR A 392 10.01 9.01 -6.71
N VAL A 393 9.42 8.04 -5.99
CA VAL A 393 10.15 6.98 -5.28
C VAL A 393 9.95 5.61 -5.95
N LEU A 394 8.70 5.13 -5.98
CA LEU A 394 8.40 3.73 -6.22
C LEU A 394 8.87 3.22 -7.58
N PHE A 395 8.62 3.96 -8.65
CA PHE A 395 8.94 3.54 -10.02
C PHE A 395 10.27 4.11 -10.53
N ARG A 396 11.15 4.54 -9.62
CA ARG A 396 12.45 5.08 -10.01
C ARG A 396 13.37 3.97 -10.55
N PRO A 397 13.97 4.12 -11.74
CA PRO A 397 14.83 3.08 -12.32
C PRO A 397 16.01 2.66 -11.44
N THR A 398 16.67 3.60 -10.75
CA THR A 398 17.83 3.30 -9.87
C THR A 398 17.49 2.39 -8.71
N LEU A 399 16.23 2.36 -8.28
CA LEU A 399 15.76 1.45 -7.23
C LEU A 399 15.65 0.01 -7.73
N TRP A 400 15.41 -0.21 -9.02
CA TRP A 400 15.15 -1.54 -9.63
C TRP A 400 16.23 -2.01 -10.60
N SER A 401 17.26 -1.19 -10.88
CA SER A 401 18.27 -1.49 -11.90
C SER A 401 19.42 -2.37 -11.41
N ASN A 402 19.74 -2.36 -10.11
CA ASN A 402 21.01 -2.89 -9.59
C ASN A 402 20.81 -3.96 -8.51
N GLN A 403 20.39 -5.16 -8.89
CA GLN A 403 20.71 -6.37 -8.13
C GLN A 403 21.95 -7.04 -8.75
N SER A 404 23.12 -6.41 -8.66
CA SER A 404 24.38 -6.98 -9.15
C SER A 404 25.10 -7.75 -8.04
N GLU A 405 25.09 -9.09 -8.17
CA GLU A 405 26.13 -10.09 -7.85
C GLU A 405 25.52 -11.44 -7.45
N THR A 406 24.35 -11.44 -6.81
CA THR A 406 23.58 -12.68 -6.59
C THR A 406 22.93 -13.16 -7.88
N GLU A 407 22.49 -12.25 -8.76
CA GLU A 407 22.00 -12.61 -10.09
C GLU A 407 23.11 -13.18 -10.98
N THR A 408 24.39 -12.79 -10.91
CA THR A 408 25.40 -13.34 -11.86
C THR A 408 25.81 -14.78 -11.53
N LEU A 409 25.89 -15.14 -10.24
CA LEU A 409 26.09 -16.54 -9.82
C LEU A 409 24.82 -17.38 -9.99
N SER A 410 23.64 -16.82 -9.69
CA SER A 410 22.38 -17.53 -9.90
C SER A 410 21.94 -17.57 -11.37
N SER A 411 22.34 -16.64 -12.25
CA SER A 411 22.00 -16.64 -13.69
C SER A 411 22.77 -17.71 -14.46
N LEU A 412 23.99 -18.02 -14.02
CA LEU A 412 24.75 -19.15 -14.55
C LEU A 412 24.21 -20.49 -14.01
N GLU A 413 23.67 -20.52 -12.79
CA GLU A 413 22.99 -21.70 -12.21
C GLU A 413 21.50 -21.84 -12.60
N SER A 414 20.85 -20.76 -13.07
CA SER A 414 19.42 -20.69 -13.47
C SER A 414 19.22 -20.85 -14.97
N LEU A 415 20.29 -21.08 -15.75
CA LEU A 415 20.17 -21.70 -17.07
C LEU A 415 19.89 -23.22 -16.92
N LYS A 416 18.99 -23.59 -16.01
CA LYS A 416 18.41 -24.93 -15.99
C LYS A 416 17.29 -24.94 -17.02
N LEU A 417 17.22 -26.01 -17.82
CA LEU A 417 16.17 -26.27 -18.81
C LEU A 417 14.74 -26.10 -18.24
N SER A 418 14.59 -26.23 -16.91
CA SER A 418 13.35 -25.97 -16.18
C SER A 418 12.84 -24.55 -16.34
N ASP A 419 13.68 -23.53 -16.53
CA ASP A 419 13.31 -22.11 -16.52
C ASP A 419 12.66 -21.59 -17.80
N ILE A 420 12.62 -22.42 -18.84
CA ILE A 420 11.88 -22.17 -20.08
C ILE A 420 10.45 -22.66 -19.87
N THR A 421 9.48 -21.76 -20.00
CA THR A 421 8.06 -22.16 -20.04
C THR A 421 7.69 -22.52 -21.47
N HIS A 422 7.06 -23.67 -21.63
CA HIS A 422 6.48 -24.13 -22.89
C HIS A 422 4.97 -24.17 -22.71
N LEU A 423 4.28 -23.16 -23.25
CA LEU A 423 2.82 -23.17 -23.36
C LEU A 423 2.44 -22.82 -24.80
N ARG A 424 1.44 -23.54 -25.30
CA ARG A 424 0.89 -23.33 -26.65
C ARG A 424 -0.33 -22.43 -26.54
N SER A 425 -0.32 -21.29 -27.22
CA SER A 425 -1.53 -20.49 -27.38
C SER A 425 -2.55 -21.21 -28.28
N ALA A 426 -3.83 -20.86 -28.18
CA ALA A 426 -4.86 -21.27 -29.14
C ALA A 426 -4.49 -20.97 -30.60
N THR A 427 -3.62 -19.98 -30.84
CA THR A 427 -3.07 -19.65 -32.18
C THR A 427 -1.98 -20.60 -32.68
N GLN A 428 -1.67 -21.67 -31.92
CA GLN A 428 -0.57 -22.62 -32.15
C GLN A 428 0.83 -21.99 -32.12
N GLN A 429 0.96 -20.74 -31.67
CA GLN A 429 2.24 -20.12 -31.42
C GLN A 429 2.84 -20.63 -30.11
N GLU A 430 4.10 -21.07 -30.17
CA GLU A 430 4.88 -21.43 -29.00
C GLU A 430 5.66 -20.21 -28.51
N PHE A 431 5.39 -19.78 -27.29
CA PHE A 431 6.11 -18.67 -26.66
C PHE A 431 7.16 -19.22 -25.70
N THR A 432 8.43 -19.08 -26.05
CA THR A 432 9.55 -19.39 -25.16
C THR A 432 10.16 -18.09 -24.63
N PHE A 433 10.28 -18.02 -23.31
CA PHE A 433 10.90 -16.90 -22.62
C PHE A 433 11.57 -17.38 -21.34
N THR A 434 12.57 -16.62 -20.88
CA THR A 434 13.19 -16.82 -19.57
C THR A 434 12.69 -15.78 -18.57
N CYS A 435 12.72 -16.11 -17.28
CA CYS A 435 12.39 -15.16 -16.22
C CYS A 435 13.26 -13.88 -16.29
N SER A 436 14.55 -14.00 -16.65
CA SER A 436 15.46 -12.86 -16.81
C SER A 436 15.06 -11.92 -17.96
N GLN A 437 14.54 -12.46 -19.07
CA GLN A 437 14.01 -11.66 -20.17
C GLN A 437 12.75 -10.89 -19.75
N LEU A 438 11.83 -11.53 -19.03
CA LEU A 438 10.64 -10.86 -18.51
C LEU A 438 10.95 -9.79 -17.47
N THR A 439 11.91 -10.03 -16.57
CA THR A 439 12.35 -9.05 -15.57
C THR A 439 13.00 -7.83 -16.24
N SER A 440 13.92 -8.04 -17.19
CA SER A 440 14.56 -6.95 -17.93
C SER A 440 13.56 -6.14 -18.77
N ALA A 441 12.59 -6.80 -19.41
CA ALA A 441 11.50 -6.13 -20.11
C ALA A 441 10.64 -5.27 -19.17
N ALA A 442 10.29 -5.77 -17.98
CA ALA A 442 9.54 -5.02 -16.98
C ALA A 442 10.33 -3.80 -16.47
N ARG A 443 11.62 -3.97 -16.13
CA ARG A 443 12.51 -2.88 -15.69
C ARG A 443 12.65 -1.78 -16.75
N SER A 444 12.64 -2.14 -18.04
CA SER A 444 12.72 -1.17 -19.14
C SER A 444 11.48 -0.28 -19.29
N GLN A 445 10.32 -0.76 -18.83
CA GLN A 445 9.02 -0.11 -18.99
C GLN A 445 8.51 0.58 -17.71
N LEU A 446 9.37 0.77 -16.70
CA LEU A 446 9.01 1.45 -15.45
C LEU A 446 8.32 2.83 -15.63
N PRO A 447 8.69 3.69 -16.60
CA PRO A 447 7.99 4.95 -16.83
C PRO A 447 6.54 4.77 -17.29
N SER A 448 6.26 3.75 -18.12
CA SER A 448 4.89 3.44 -18.58
C SER A 448 4.07 2.83 -17.42
N ILE A 449 4.68 1.91 -16.65
CA ILE A 449 4.08 1.36 -15.41
C ILE A 449 3.70 2.50 -14.45
N ARG A 450 4.62 3.45 -14.21
CA ARG A 450 4.35 4.64 -13.38
C ARG A 450 3.13 5.41 -13.87
N ALA A 451 3.02 5.66 -15.17
CA ALA A 451 1.90 6.38 -15.75
C ALA A 451 0.57 5.63 -15.52
N THR A 452 0.58 4.30 -15.65
CA THR A 452 -0.58 3.44 -15.37
C THR A 452 -1.06 3.57 -13.92
N TYR A 453 -0.17 3.50 -12.93
CA TYR A 453 -0.57 3.61 -11.52
C TYR A 453 -0.96 5.04 -11.11
N ILE A 454 -0.32 6.07 -11.68
CA ILE A 454 -0.75 7.46 -11.46
C ILE A 454 -2.15 7.69 -12.05
N LYS A 455 -2.42 7.16 -13.25
CA LYS A 455 -3.76 7.21 -13.87
C LYS A 455 -4.78 6.47 -13.02
N ALA A 456 -4.45 5.29 -12.49
CA ALA A 456 -5.33 4.58 -11.57
C ALA A 456 -5.55 5.36 -10.26
N PHE A 457 -4.57 6.14 -9.80
CA PHE A 457 -4.71 6.98 -8.61
C PHE A 457 -5.53 8.28 -8.86
N SER A 458 -5.91 8.59 -10.11
CA SER A 458 -6.64 9.83 -10.43
C SER A 458 -8.02 9.91 -9.79
N TYR A 459 -8.62 8.79 -9.37
CA TYR A 459 -9.86 8.80 -8.59
C TYR A 459 -9.74 9.57 -7.27
N PHE A 460 -8.52 9.68 -6.73
CA PHE A 460 -8.20 10.45 -5.52
C PHE A 460 -7.62 11.84 -5.83
N GLU A 461 -7.74 12.36 -7.05
CA GLU A 461 -7.08 13.63 -7.43
C GLU A 461 -7.54 14.81 -6.56
N LYS A 462 -8.85 14.89 -6.25
CA LYS A 462 -9.41 15.95 -5.40
C LYS A 462 -8.88 15.84 -3.96
N GLU A 463 -8.88 14.64 -3.41
CA GLU A 463 -8.39 14.33 -2.07
C GLU A 463 -6.88 14.53 -1.95
N ALA A 464 -6.12 14.15 -2.99
CA ALA A 464 -4.69 14.39 -3.12
C ALA A 464 -4.37 15.88 -3.17
N PHE A 465 -5.19 16.67 -3.88
CA PHE A 465 -5.07 18.12 -3.90
C PHE A 465 -5.30 18.71 -2.50
N VAL A 466 -6.39 18.35 -1.83
CA VAL A 466 -6.71 18.84 -0.47
C VAL A 466 -5.64 18.43 0.55
N SER A 467 -5.24 17.16 0.57
CA SER A 467 -4.21 16.64 1.49
C SER A 467 -2.84 17.27 1.22
N ARG A 468 -2.51 17.63 -0.02
CA ARG A 468 -1.29 18.39 -0.35
C ARG A 468 -1.27 19.75 0.34
N HIS A 469 -2.38 20.48 0.30
CA HIS A 469 -2.46 21.79 0.95
C HIS A 469 -2.36 21.68 2.47
N LEU A 470 -2.93 20.62 3.06
CA LEU A 470 -2.76 20.31 4.48
C LEU A 470 -1.30 19.96 4.82
N PHE A 471 -0.68 19.08 4.03
CA PHE A 471 0.70 18.64 4.23
C PHE A 471 1.70 19.80 4.11
N GLN A 472 1.51 20.68 3.13
CA GLN A 472 2.36 21.84 2.89
C GLN A 472 2.01 23.05 3.79
N MET A 473 0.93 22.95 4.57
CA MET A 473 0.34 24.03 5.35
C MET A 473 0.11 25.30 4.51
N ASN A 474 -0.63 25.18 3.41
CA ASN A 474 -1.01 26.30 2.53
C ASN A 474 -2.32 26.95 3.04
N PRO A 475 -2.29 28.08 3.78
CA PRO A 475 -3.41 28.44 4.64
C PRO A 475 -4.73 28.74 3.94
N LEU A 476 -4.68 29.28 2.74
CA LEU A 476 -5.85 29.81 2.03
C LEU A 476 -6.58 28.75 1.19
N GLU A 477 -5.95 27.59 1.03
CA GLU A 477 -6.49 26.45 0.27
C GLU A 477 -7.00 25.35 1.22
N ILE A 478 -6.72 25.48 2.52
CA ILE A 478 -7.18 24.54 3.54
C ILE A 478 -8.64 24.85 3.88
N GLN A 479 -9.53 23.89 3.62
CA GLN A 479 -10.96 24.05 3.93
C GLN A 479 -11.34 23.54 5.32
N LYS A 480 -10.67 22.47 5.79
CA LYS A 480 -10.90 21.84 7.09
C LYS A 480 -9.61 21.24 7.63
N LEU A 481 -9.45 21.21 8.95
CA LEU A 481 -8.29 20.62 9.63
C LEU A 481 -8.59 19.25 10.27
N LEU A 482 -9.86 18.86 10.29
CA LEU A 482 -10.27 17.52 10.73
C LEU A 482 -9.95 16.49 9.65
N THR A 483 -9.24 15.44 10.03
CA THR A 483 -9.02 14.25 9.21
C THR A 483 -10.30 13.44 9.07
N SER A 484 -10.47 12.76 7.93
CA SER A 484 -11.58 11.83 7.65
C SER A 484 -11.46 10.55 8.49
N SER A 485 -12.35 9.57 8.23
CA SER A 485 -12.41 8.26 8.90
C SER A 485 -11.01 7.65 9.04
N THR A 486 -10.56 7.48 10.28
CA THR A 486 -9.24 6.91 10.59
C THR A 486 -9.26 5.39 10.76
N GLU A 487 -10.40 4.76 10.48
CA GLU A 487 -10.60 3.32 10.68
C GLU A 487 -10.18 2.50 9.45
N GLU A 488 -9.98 3.14 8.29
CA GLU A 488 -9.61 2.50 7.03
C GLU A 488 -8.28 3.05 6.50
N PHE A 489 -7.50 2.17 5.87
CA PHE A 489 -6.29 2.55 5.15
C PHE A 489 -6.65 3.07 3.76
N LEU A 490 -5.84 4.00 3.26
CA LEU A 490 -6.06 4.64 1.95
C LEU A 490 -6.03 3.64 0.79
N LEU A 491 -5.04 2.74 0.81
CA LEU A 491 -4.86 1.73 -0.23
C LEU A 491 -5.07 0.33 0.38
N PRO A 492 -5.70 -0.59 -0.36
CA PRO A 492 -5.83 -1.97 0.08
C PRO A 492 -4.46 -2.67 0.04
N THR A 493 -4.36 -3.82 0.71
CA THR A 493 -3.11 -4.61 0.73
C THR A 493 -2.73 -5.12 -0.66
N ASP A 494 -3.72 -5.36 -1.52
CA ASP A 494 -3.58 -5.81 -2.91
C ASP A 494 -3.62 -4.65 -3.93
N TRP A 495 -3.28 -3.42 -3.52
CA TRP A 495 -3.33 -2.23 -4.39
C TRP A 495 -2.53 -2.39 -5.70
N MET A 496 -1.53 -3.29 -5.75
CA MET A 496 -0.81 -3.59 -6.98
C MET A 496 -1.73 -4.07 -8.11
N TYR A 497 -2.86 -4.71 -7.78
CA TYR A 497 -3.85 -5.19 -8.75
C TYR A 497 -4.91 -4.13 -9.09
N MET A 498 -4.87 -2.98 -8.45
CA MET A 498 -5.96 -2.00 -8.47
C MET A 498 -6.28 -1.45 -9.88
N PRO A 499 -5.32 -1.14 -10.77
CA PRO A 499 -5.66 -0.74 -12.14
C PRO A 499 -6.37 -1.85 -12.94
N LEU A 500 -6.02 -3.12 -12.69
CA LEU A 500 -6.70 -4.27 -13.30
C LEU A 500 -8.12 -4.44 -12.77
N ILE A 501 -8.33 -4.26 -11.45
CA ILE A 501 -9.65 -4.31 -10.83
C ILE A 501 -10.56 -3.20 -11.38
N TYR A 502 -10.03 -2.00 -11.58
CA TYR A 502 -10.80 -0.89 -12.16
C TYR A 502 -11.23 -1.16 -13.59
N LEU A 503 -10.35 -1.71 -14.42
CA LEU A 503 -10.72 -2.14 -15.76
C LEU A 503 -11.76 -3.25 -15.70
N TYR A 504 -11.54 -4.29 -14.91
CA TYR A 504 -12.51 -5.38 -14.74
C TYR A 504 -13.90 -4.86 -14.35
N ASN A 505 -13.99 -4.01 -13.33
CA ASN A 505 -15.27 -3.45 -12.88
C ASN A 505 -15.92 -2.57 -13.96
N HIS A 506 -15.13 -1.81 -14.72
CA HIS A 506 -15.63 -1.04 -15.86
C HIS A 506 -16.26 -1.97 -16.90
N PHE A 507 -15.56 -3.04 -17.29
CA PHE A 507 -16.06 -4.04 -18.24
C PHE A 507 -17.30 -4.79 -17.73
N SER A 508 -17.34 -5.17 -16.45
CA SER A 508 -18.51 -5.81 -15.86
C SER A 508 -19.73 -4.88 -15.81
N SER A 509 -19.54 -3.56 -15.68
CA SER A 509 -20.64 -2.59 -15.58
C SER A 509 -21.29 -2.22 -16.92
N VAL A 510 -20.56 -2.32 -18.02
CA VAL A 510 -21.03 -1.91 -19.37
C VAL A 510 -21.96 -2.95 -20.01
N GLY A 511 -22.07 -4.16 -19.43
CA GLY A 511 -22.91 -5.23 -19.95
C GLY A 511 -22.32 -5.90 -21.19
N THR A 512 -22.80 -7.10 -21.52
CA THR A 512 -22.32 -7.97 -22.60
C THR A 512 -22.54 -7.42 -24.02
N GLU A 513 -23.29 -6.34 -24.19
CA GLU A 513 -23.75 -5.85 -25.50
C GLU A 513 -22.72 -4.97 -26.24
N VAL A 514 -21.60 -4.57 -25.60
CA VAL A 514 -20.51 -3.81 -26.23
C VAL A 514 -19.15 -4.46 -25.95
N GLN A 515 -19.01 -5.76 -26.22
CA GLN A 515 -17.71 -6.45 -26.19
C GLN A 515 -16.87 -6.11 -27.43
N ASN A 516 -16.50 -4.85 -27.58
CA ASN A 516 -15.50 -4.43 -28.57
C ASN A 516 -14.10 -4.81 -28.07
N ALA A 517 -13.19 -5.05 -29.01
CA ALA A 517 -11.77 -5.19 -28.75
C ALA A 517 -11.29 -4.03 -27.86
N LEU A 518 -10.54 -4.36 -26.81
CA LEU A 518 -9.93 -3.39 -25.90
C LEU A 518 -9.14 -2.34 -26.69
N SER A 519 -9.19 -1.10 -26.23
CA SER A 519 -8.32 -0.07 -26.77
C SER A 519 -6.85 -0.42 -26.50
N VAL A 520 -5.96 0.06 -27.37
CA VAL A 520 -4.50 -0.15 -27.23
C VAL A 520 -4.01 0.27 -25.83
N GLY A 521 -4.57 1.35 -25.28
CA GLY A 521 -4.20 1.85 -23.95
C GLY A 521 -4.66 0.97 -22.79
N GLU A 522 -5.78 0.25 -22.92
CA GLU A 522 -6.25 -0.70 -21.90
C GLU A 522 -5.42 -1.99 -21.91
N THR A 523 -5.07 -2.50 -23.09
CA THR A 523 -4.15 -3.63 -23.24
C THR A 523 -2.75 -3.30 -22.68
N GLU A 524 -2.25 -2.08 -22.93
CA GLU A 524 -0.99 -1.60 -22.34
C GLU A 524 -1.09 -1.51 -20.82
N THR A 525 -2.22 -1.03 -20.29
CA THR A 525 -2.47 -0.95 -18.84
C THR A 525 -2.35 -2.32 -18.18
N ILE A 526 -3.00 -3.34 -18.74
CA ILE A 526 -2.96 -4.71 -18.20
C ILE A 526 -1.55 -5.30 -18.31
N SER A 527 -0.89 -5.09 -19.45
CA SER A 527 0.51 -5.49 -19.64
C SER A 527 1.43 -4.86 -18.58
N ASN A 528 1.24 -3.58 -18.26
CA ASN A 528 2.02 -2.87 -17.26
C ASN A 528 1.75 -3.36 -15.83
N VAL A 529 0.49 -3.67 -15.50
CA VAL A 529 0.13 -4.26 -14.21
C VAL A 529 0.79 -5.62 -14.03
N LEU A 530 0.73 -6.50 -15.05
CA LEU A 530 1.36 -7.81 -15.02
C LEU A 530 2.89 -7.72 -14.91
N LYS A 531 3.52 -6.82 -15.68
CA LYS A 531 4.97 -6.51 -15.56
C LYS A 531 5.35 -6.10 -14.14
N TRP A 532 4.54 -5.22 -13.53
CA TRP A 532 4.80 -4.72 -12.19
C TRP A 532 4.66 -5.81 -11.12
N ILE A 533 3.56 -6.55 -11.13
CA ILE A 533 3.34 -7.66 -10.19
C ILE A 533 4.45 -8.70 -10.33
N PHE A 534 4.89 -8.98 -11.57
CA PHE A 534 5.95 -9.95 -11.82
C PHE A 534 7.28 -9.49 -11.21
N LEU A 535 7.62 -8.21 -11.39
CA LEU A 535 8.80 -7.60 -10.78
C LEU A 535 8.74 -7.69 -9.24
N LEU A 536 7.56 -7.45 -8.65
CA LEU A 536 7.37 -7.55 -7.20
C LEU A 536 7.46 -8.98 -6.67
N GLU A 537 6.92 -9.98 -7.37
CA GLU A 537 7.06 -11.40 -6.96
C GLU A 537 8.51 -11.88 -7.00
N ARG A 538 9.34 -11.30 -7.89
CA ARG A 538 10.76 -11.62 -8.01
C ARG A 538 11.61 -10.89 -6.99
N ASP A 539 11.49 -9.57 -6.93
CA ASP A 539 12.41 -8.71 -6.20
C ASP A 539 11.92 -8.44 -4.75
N GLN A 540 10.62 -8.60 -4.47
CA GLN A 540 9.96 -8.27 -3.19
C GLN A 540 8.97 -9.36 -2.73
N CYS A 541 9.39 -10.63 -2.81
CA CYS A 541 8.57 -11.79 -2.46
C CYS A 541 8.01 -11.75 -1.03
N GLU A 542 8.74 -11.16 -0.08
CA GLU A 542 8.29 -11.01 1.31
C GLU A 542 7.04 -10.13 1.41
N VAL A 543 7.00 -9.01 0.69
CA VAL A 543 5.82 -8.14 0.66
C VAL A 543 4.66 -8.87 -0.01
N MET A 544 4.93 -9.53 -1.14
CA MET A 544 3.91 -10.30 -1.86
C MET A 544 3.38 -11.48 -1.05
N SER A 545 4.15 -12.06 -0.12
CA SER A 545 3.71 -13.14 0.75
C SER A 545 2.62 -12.73 1.76
N THR A 546 2.44 -11.43 1.98
CA THR A 546 1.35 -10.91 2.84
C THR A 546 -0.03 -11.05 2.22
N ILE A 547 -0.10 -11.19 0.89
CA ILE A 547 -1.32 -11.37 0.12
C ILE A 547 -1.54 -12.88 -0.06
N SER A 548 -2.75 -13.37 0.23
CA SER A 548 -3.06 -14.79 0.07
C SER A 548 -2.93 -15.22 -1.39
N ILE A 549 -2.47 -16.45 -1.60
CA ILE A 549 -2.29 -17.00 -2.94
C ILE A 549 -3.63 -17.12 -3.69
N THR A 550 -4.72 -17.40 -2.97
CA THR A 550 -6.07 -17.42 -3.51
C THR A 550 -6.45 -16.07 -4.11
N LEU A 551 -6.20 -14.98 -3.35
CA LEU A 551 -6.50 -13.63 -3.81
C LEU A 551 -5.70 -13.30 -5.07
N LYS A 552 -4.39 -13.60 -5.09
CA LYS A 552 -3.54 -13.36 -6.27
C LYS A 552 -4.08 -14.08 -7.52
N ILE A 553 -4.49 -15.34 -7.38
CA ILE A 553 -5.08 -16.11 -8.49
C ILE A 553 -6.40 -15.52 -8.95
N ALA A 554 -7.30 -15.15 -8.02
CA ALA A 554 -8.55 -14.50 -8.37
C ALA A 554 -8.33 -13.19 -9.14
N ARG A 555 -7.37 -12.37 -8.70
CA ARG A 555 -7.00 -11.12 -9.40
C ARG A 555 -6.40 -11.38 -10.78
N LEU A 556 -5.53 -12.38 -10.93
CA LEU A 556 -5.02 -12.77 -12.25
C LEU A 556 -6.13 -13.31 -13.15
N MET A 557 -7.10 -14.06 -12.61
CA MET A 557 -8.25 -14.54 -13.38
C MET A 557 -9.10 -13.39 -13.94
N CYS A 558 -9.13 -12.21 -13.29
CA CYS A 558 -9.78 -11.03 -13.85
C CYS A 558 -9.19 -10.61 -15.21
N THR A 559 -7.95 -10.95 -15.54
CA THR A 559 -7.38 -10.68 -16.88
C THR A 559 -8.12 -11.41 -17.99
N PHE A 560 -8.59 -12.64 -17.75
CA PHE A 560 -9.39 -13.40 -18.72
C PHE A 560 -10.82 -12.86 -18.85
N LEU A 561 -11.31 -12.20 -17.80
CA LEU A 561 -12.64 -11.57 -17.79
C LEU A 561 -12.62 -10.15 -18.36
N THR A 562 -11.44 -9.55 -18.53
CA THR A 562 -11.29 -8.20 -19.07
C THR A 562 -10.99 -8.30 -20.56
N GLY A 563 -12.01 -8.22 -21.41
CA GLY A 563 -11.87 -8.37 -22.87
C GLY A 563 -11.70 -9.82 -23.34
N ASN A 564 -11.96 -10.04 -24.64
CA ASN A 564 -12.12 -11.39 -25.19
C ASN A 564 -10.81 -12.04 -25.66
N ASP A 565 -9.81 -11.25 -26.06
CA ASP A 565 -8.60 -11.77 -26.74
C ASP A 565 -7.29 -11.45 -25.99
N LEU A 566 -7.34 -10.90 -24.76
CA LEU A 566 -6.14 -10.45 -24.05
C LEU A 566 -5.12 -11.55 -23.78
N PHE A 567 -5.59 -12.75 -23.48
CA PHE A 567 -4.72 -13.89 -23.22
C PHE A 567 -3.96 -14.36 -24.47
N LEU A 568 -4.34 -13.87 -25.66
CA LEU A 568 -3.63 -14.07 -26.92
C LEU A 568 -2.53 -13.02 -27.15
N ASP A 569 -2.56 -11.87 -26.45
CA ASP A 569 -1.46 -10.92 -26.52
C ASP A 569 -0.18 -11.55 -25.98
N LYS A 570 0.89 -11.49 -26.77
CA LYS A 570 2.16 -12.13 -26.47
C LYS A 570 2.71 -11.72 -25.10
N THR A 571 2.59 -10.45 -24.73
CA THR A 571 3.14 -9.94 -23.47
C THR A 571 2.32 -10.47 -22.30
N VAL A 572 1.00 -10.31 -22.36
CA VAL A 572 0.07 -10.79 -21.34
C VAL A 572 0.21 -12.30 -21.15
N HIS A 573 0.23 -13.06 -22.24
CA HIS A 573 0.39 -14.51 -22.23
C HIS A 573 1.67 -14.95 -21.51
N CYS A 574 2.81 -14.34 -21.83
CA CYS A 574 4.08 -14.69 -21.21
C CYS A 574 4.08 -14.42 -19.69
N TYR A 575 3.54 -13.28 -19.23
CA TYR A 575 3.49 -13.00 -17.79
C TYR A 575 2.53 -13.92 -17.05
N LEU A 576 1.33 -14.19 -17.60
CA LEU A 576 0.38 -15.14 -17.02
C LEU A 576 0.95 -16.56 -16.95
N ALA A 577 1.63 -17.02 -17.99
CA ALA A 577 2.35 -18.29 -18.00
C ALA A 577 3.41 -18.36 -16.89
N ALA A 578 4.16 -17.28 -16.69
CA ALA A 578 5.16 -17.20 -15.62
C ALA A 578 4.55 -17.25 -14.22
N PHE A 579 3.43 -16.54 -14.00
CA PHE A 579 2.70 -16.60 -12.73
C PHE A 579 2.11 -17.96 -12.46
N LEU A 580 1.48 -18.59 -13.46
CA LEU A 580 0.90 -19.91 -13.35
C LEU A 580 1.95 -20.90 -12.81
N ARG A 581 3.14 -20.94 -13.41
CA ARG A 581 4.23 -21.81 -12.96
C ARG A 581 4.71 -21.51 -11.53
N GLU A 582 4.76 -20.24 -11.13
CA GLU A 582 5.17 -19.87 -9.78
C GLU A 582 4.12 -20.27 -8.73
N TYR A 583 2.85 -20.07 -9.05
CA TYR A 583 1.72 -20.30 -8.15
C TYR A 583 1.29 -21.77 -8.09
N THR A 584 1.62 -22.59 -9.10
CA THR A 584 1.38 -24.04 -9.07
C THR A 584 2.48 -24.84 -8.37
N LYS A 585 3.48 -24.19 -7.76
CA LYS A 585 4.45 -24.88 -6.90
C LYS A 585 3.74 -25.56 -5.71
N PRO A 586 4.18 -26.75 -5.26
CA PRO A 586 3.49 -27.51 -4.21
C PRO A 586 3.22 -26.74 -2.92
N VAL A 587 4.13 -25.85 -2.50
CA VAL A 587 3.97 -25.01 -1.30
C VAL A 587 2.79 -24.04 -1.45
N ASN A 588 2.67 -23.40 -2.61
CA ASN A 588 1.61 -22.42 -2.89
C ASN A 588 0.26 -23.12 -3.05
N LEU A 589 0.21 -24.26 -3.74
CA LEU A 589 -1.00 -25.09 -3.87
C LEU A 589 -1.57 -25.50 -2.51
N ASN A 590 -0.72 -25.83 -1.54
CA ASN A 590 -1.14 -26.19 -0.18
C ASN A 590 -1.73 -25.00 0.61
N MET A 591 -1.37 -23.77 0.26
CA MET A 591 -1.84 -22.57 0.94
C MET A 591 -3.13 -22.02 0.30
N MET A 592 -3.57 -22.54 -0.85
CA MET A 592 -4.78 -22.08 -1.52
C MET A 592 -6.04 -22.47 -0.75
N ASN A 593 -6.87 -21.47 -0.49
CA ASN A 593 -8.19 -21.64 0.13
C ASN A 593 -9.22 -20.79 -0.62
N PHE A 594 -10.07 -21.42 -1.42
CA PHE A 594 -11.15 -20.76 -2.18
C PHE A 594 -12.42 -20.47 -1.34
N GLU A 595 -12.43 -20.83 -0.06
CA GLU A 595 -13.47 -20.44 0.89
C GLU A 595 -13.14 -19.13 1.62
N GLU A 596 -11.97 -18.54 1.35
CA GLU A 596 -11.56 -17.24 1.89
C GLU A 596 -12.45 -16.10 1.34
N ASN A 597 -12.78 -15.13 2.21
CA ASN A 597 -13.46 -13.90 1.79
C ASN A 597 -12.50 -12.99 1.02
N ILE A 598 -12.67 -12.92 -0.30
CA ILE A 598 -11.84 -12.07 -1.17
C ILE A 598 -12.48 -10.67 -1.29
N PRO A 599 -11.76 -9.59 -0.96
CA PRO A 599 -12.29 -8.23 -1.07
C PRO A 599 -12.81 -7.90 -2.48
N GLY A 600 -14.05 -7.43 -2.56
CA GLY A 600 -14.71 -7.08 -3.82
C GLY A 600 -15.40 -8.24 -4.55
N LEU A 601 -15.35 -9.46 -4.00
CA LEU A 601 -16.14 -10.60 -4.48
C LEU A 601 -17.19 -10.98 -3.42
N LEU A 602 -18.39 -11.36 -3.87
CA LEU A 602 -19.43 -11.89 -2.98
C LEU A 602 -19.13 -13.34 -2.58
N SER A 603 -18.73 -14.15 -3.55
CA SER A 603 -18.30 -15.54 -3.39
C SER A 603 -17.30 -15.88 -4.49
N PHE A 604 -16.28 -16.67 -4.17
CA PHE A 604 -15.37 -17.20 -5.18
C PHE A 604 -16.10 -18.12 -6.17
N TYR A 605 -17.16 -18.82 -5.74
CA TYR A 605 -17.93 -19.70 -6.61
C TYR A 605 -18.58 -18.92 -7.77
N ASP A 606 -19.32 -17.84 -7.48
CA ASP A 606 -19.98 -17.03 -8.50
C ASP A 606 -18.98 -16.39 -9.47
N PHE A 607 -17.83 -15.96 -8.94
CA PHE A 607 -16.71 -15.48 -9.74
C PHE A 607 -16.18 -16.58 -10.66
N TYR A 608 -15.98 -17.80 -10.16
CA TYR A 608 -15.49 -18.92 -10.95
C TYR A 608 -16.48 -19.34 -12.04
N ILE A 609 -17.80 -19.33 -11.78
CA ILE A 609 -18.83 -19.56 -12.80
C ILE A 609 -18.71 -18.54 -13.94
N THR A 610 -18.44 -17.28 -13.62
CA THR A 610 -18.20 -16.23 -14.64
C THR A 610 -16.96 -16.55 -15.49
N VAL A 611 -15.89 -17.05 -14.86
CA VAL A 611 -14.68 -17.52 -15.56
C VAL A 611 -14.96 -18.71 -16.49
N LEU A 612 -15.78 -19.68 -16.04
CA LEU A 612 -16.19 -20.82 -16.85
C LEU A 612 -17.02 -20.39 -18.07
N HIS A 613 -17.98 -19.48 -17.90
CA HIS A 613 -18.74 -18.92 -19.01
C HIS A 613 -17.83 -18.23 -20.03
N GLN A 614 -16.88 -17.42 -19.56
CA GLN A 614 -15.94 -16.75 -20.45
C GLN A 614 -15.03 -17.75 -21.19
N PHE A 615 -14.59 -18.81 -20.50
CA PHE A 615 -13.83 -19.89 -21.15
C PHE A 615 -14.65 -20.56 -22.27
N GLU A 616 -15.90 -20.92 -21.99
CA GLU A 616 -16.78 -21.56 -22.97
C GLU A 616 -17.07 -20.64 -24.18
N ALA A 617 -17.19 -19.33 -23.94
CA ALA A 617 -17.51 -18.36 -24.97
C ALA A 617 -16.33 -18.02 -25.90
N VAL A 618 -15.13 -17.77 -25.34
CA VAL A 618 -14.03 -17.14 -26.09
C VAL A 618 -12.65 -17.77 -25.91
N SER A 619 -12.50 -18.87 -25.14
CA SER A 619 -11.15 -19.44 -24.91
C SER A 619 -10.49 -20.02 -26.16
N PHE A 620 -11.27 -20.42 -27.17
CA PHE A 620 -10.81 -21.21 -28.32
C PHE A 620 -9.98 -22.46 -27.93
N GLY A 621 -10.17 -22.99 -26.71
CA GLY A 621 -9.39 -24.12 -26.19
C GLY A 621 -7.95 -23.78 -25.83
N ASP A 622 -7.65 -22.52 -25.51
CA ASP A 622 -6.32 -22.07 -25.10
C ASP A 622 -5.78 -22.83 -23.88
N SER A 623 -4.54 -23.31 -23.98
CA SER A 623 -3.95 -24.15 -22.94
C SER A 623 -3.63 -23.39 -21.65
N LEU A 624 -3.25 -22.11 -21.74
CA LEU A 624 -2.96 -21.27 -20.59
C LEU A 624 -4.25 -20.99 -19.81
N PHE A 625 -5.30 -20.55 -20.51
CA PHE A 625 -6.60 -20.32 -19.87
C PHE A 625 -7.15 -21.63 -19.27
N GLY A 626 -7.02 -22.75 -19.99
CA GLY A 626 -7.42 -24.06 -19.49
C GLY A 626 -6.71 -24.47 -18.19
N CYS A 627 -5.40 -24.19 -18.08
CA CYS A 627 -4.66 -24.44 -16.85
C CYS A 627 -5.18 -23.63 -15.66
N TYR A 628 -5.55 -22.35 -15.86
CA TYR A 628 -6.17 -21.55 -14.79
C TYR A 628 -7.54 -22.11 -14.39
N VAL A 629 -8.35 -22.58 -15.34
CA VAL A 629 -9.63 -23.26 -15.07
C VAL A 629 -9.43 -24.53 -14.23
N LEU A 630 -8.33 -25.27 -14.44
CA LEU A 630 -8.03 -26.48 -13.69
C LEU A 630 -7.60 -26.24 -12.23
N ILE A 631 -7.12 -25.05 -11.84
CA ILE A 631 -6.60 -24.82 -10.48
C ILE A 631 -7.65 -25.12 -9.39
N PRO A 632 -8.89 -24.59 -9.46
CA PRO A 632 -9.88 -24.77 -8.39
C PRO A 632 -10.51 -26.18 -8.36
N LEU A 633 -10.22 -27.04 -9.34
CA LEU A 633 -10.81 -28.37 -9.49
C LEU A 633 -10.08 -29.47 -8.69
N GLN A 634 -9.00 -29.14 -7.98
CA GLN A 634 -8.29 -30.10 -7.15
C GLN A 634 -9.19 -30.67 -6.05
N GLN A 635 -8.91 -31.90 -5.61
CA GLN A 635 -9.73 -32.61 -4.64
C GLN A 635 -9.81 -31.92 -3.27
N GLN A 636 -8.78 -31.13 -2.92
CA GLN A 636 -8.71 -30.37 -1.68
C GLN A 636 -9.73 -29.21 -1.58
N HIS A 637 -10.33 -28.78 -2.69
CA HIS A 637 -11.27 -27.65 -2.72
C HIS A 637 -12.73 -28.11 -2.73
N GLY A 638 -13.65 -27.16 -2.53
CA GLY A 638 -15.09 -27.42 -2.44
C GLY A 638 -15.67 -28.20 -3.62
N LEU A 639 -16.55 -29.16 -3.32
CA LEU A 639 -17.22 -30.02 -4.29
C LEU A 639 -17.95 -29.24 -5.39
N GLU A 640 -18.55 -28.10 -5.02
CA GLU A 640 -19.36 -27.28 -5.91
C GLU A 640 -18.57 -26.76 -7.13
N LEU A 641 -17.31 -26.40 -6.94
CA LEU A 641 -16.42 -25.97 -8.01
C LEU A 641 -16.22 -27.09 -9.03
N ARG A 642 -15.98 -28.32 -8.56
CA ARG A 642 -15.88 -29.50 -9.43
C ARG A 642 -17.20 -29.76 -10.13
N ARG A 643 -18.30 -29.78 -9.38
CA ARG A 643 -19.65 -30.10 -9.89
C ARG A 643 -20.06 -29.21 -11.06
N SER A 644 -19.79 -27.91 -10.99
CA SER A 644 -20.18 -26.92 -12.02
C SER A 644 -19.77 -27.30 -13.44
N ILE A 645 -18.56 -27.84 -13.65
CA ILE A 645 -18.06 -28.26 -14.97
C ILE A 645 -18.79 -29.50 -15.49
N TRP A 646 -19.14 -30.44 -14.60
CA TRP A 646 -19.80 -31.69 -14.98
C TRP A 646 -21.32 -31.54 -15.12
N THR A 647 -21.90 -30.42 -14.69
CA THR A 647 -23.33 -30.12 -14.79
C THR A 647 -23.62 -29.02 -15.81
N GLU A 648 -23.33 -27.78 -15.46
CA GLU A 648 -23.79 -26.57 -16.17
C GLU A 648 -22.86 -26.24 -17.34
N HIS A 649 -21.57 -26.52 -17.20
CA HIS A 649 -20.55 -26.17 -18.20
C HIS A 649 -19.94 -27.36 -18.91
N ARG A 650 -20.77 -28.37 -19.25
CA ARG A 650 -20.32 -29.58 -19.96
C ARG A 650 -19.65 -29.28 -21.30
N GLY A 651 -19.95 -28.14 -21.93
CA GLY A 651 -19.31 -27.69 -23.18
C GLY A 651 -17.79 -27.57 -23.06
N ILE A 652 -17.29 -27.17 -21.88
CA ILE A 652 -15.85 -27.01 -21.59
C ILE A 652 -15.08 -28.33 -21.75
N LEU A 653 -15.71 -29.47 -21.44
CA LEU A 653 -15.09 -30.81 -21.56
C LEU A 653 -14.69 -31.14 -23.01
N ARG A 654 -15.25 -30.44 -23.99
CA ARG A 654 -14.95 -30.63 -25.42
C ARG A 654 -13.78 -29.77 -25.90
N THR A 655 -13.45 -28.70 -25.19
CA THR A 655 -12.48 -27.69 -25.61
C THR A 655 -11.25 -27.61 -24.70
N LEU A 656 -11.28 -28.21 -23.51
CA LEU A 656 -10.20 -28.20 -22.52
C LEU A 656 -9.08 -29.21 -22.83
N TYR A 657 -8.43 -29.06 -23.99
CA TYR A 657 -7.36 -29.95 -24.40
C TYR A 657 -6.03 -29.61 -23.72
N LEU A 658 -5.66 -30.43 -22.73
CA LEU A 658 -4.40 -30.32 -21.99
C LEU A 658 -3.70 -31.68 -21.97
N PRO A 659 -2.67 -31.90 -22.80
CA PRO A 659 -1.94 -33.17 -22.82
C PRO A 659 -1.19 -33.40 -21.51
N ILE A 660 -1.34 -34.61 -20.95
CA ILE A 660 -0.80 -34.98 -19.64
C ILE A 660 0.73 -34.97 -19.63
N THR A 661 1.35 -35.35 -20.76
CA THR A 661 2.79 -35.46 -20.93
C THR A 661 3.51 -34.12 -21.16
N GLU A 662 2.82 -33.09 -21.68
CA GLU A 662 3.46 -31.84 -22.12
C GLU A 662 3.11 -30.61 -21.26
N VAL A 663 1.91 -30.55 -20.65
CA VAL A 663 1.35 -29.28 -20.09
C VAL A 663 0.93 -29.37 -18.61
N MET A 664 1.18 -30.51 -17.93
CA MET A 664 0.82 -30.66 -16.51
C MET A 664 1.77 -29.88 -15.58
N LEU A 665 1.38 -28.67 -15.21
CA LEU A 665 2.04 -27.86 -14.18
C LEU A 665 1.59 -28.20 -12.74
N ILE A 666 0.47 -28.89 -12.59
CA ILE A 666 -0.11 -29.31 -11.32
C ILE A 666 0.03 -30.83 -11.22
N PRO A 667 0.56 -31.38 -10.11
CA PRO A 667 0.68 -32.82 -9.93
C PRO A 667 -0.68 -33.52 -10.05
N ILE A 668 -0.77 -34.56 -10.90
CA ILE A 668 -2.05 -35.22 -11.20
C ILE A 668 -2.71 -35.80 -9.95
N GLU A 669 -1.90 -36.19 -8.96
CA GLU A 669 -2.36 -36.74 -7.67
C GLU A 669 -3.31 -35.78 -6.96
N ARG A 670 -3.17 -34.46 -7.15
CA ARG A 670 -4.06 -33.44 -6.56
C ARG A 670 -5.50 -33.51 -7.05
N TYR A 671 -5.73 -34.09 -8.23
CA TYR A 671 -7.06 -34.31 -8.79
C TYR A 671 -7.63 -35.70 -8.47
N LEU A 672 -6.76 -36.62 -8.07
CA LEU A 672 -7.09 -38.03 -7.83
C LEU A 672 -7.23 -38.34 -6.33
N GLN A 673 -6.58 -37.59 -5.46
CA GLN A 673 -6.52 -37.83 -4.02
C GLN A 673 -6.93 -36.59 -3.21
N PRO A 674 -7.77 -36.74 -2.17
CA PRO A 674 -8.48 -37.96 -1.76
C PRO A 674 -9.46 -38.48 -2.83
N GLU A 675 -9.80 -39.76 -2.75
CA GLU A 675 -10.82 -40.35 -3.63
C GLU A 675 -12.19 -39.68 -3.40
N GLU A 676 -12.90 -39.41 -4.49
CA GLU A 676 -14.20 -38.76 -4.42
C GLU A 676 -15.23 -39.68 -3.77
N THR A 677 -16.01 -39.17 -2.81
CA THR A 677 -16.97 -39.95 -2.01
C THR A 677 -18.42 -39.59 -2.31
N ASN A 678 -18.65 -38.45 -2.96
CA ASN A 678 -20.00 -38.00 -3.28
C ASN A 678 -20.60 -38.84 -4.42
N THR A 679 -21.71 -39.53 -4.14
CA THR A 679 -22.35 -40.42 -5.11
C THR A 679 -22.97 -39.71 -6.32
N GLU A 680 -23.34 -38.43 -6.18
CA GLU A 680 -23.87 -37.63 -7.30
C GLU A 680 -22.75 -37.29 -8.29
N MET A 681 -21.58 -36.88 -7.79
CA MET A 681 -20.42 -36.65 -8.66
C MET A 681 -19.98 -37.91 -9.38
N MET A 682 -20.03 -39.07 -8.72
CA MET A 682 -19.74 -40.36 -9.37
C MET A 682 -20.67 -40.66 -10.53
N ARG A 683 -21.97 -40.38 -10.37
CA ARG A 683 -22.94 -40.52 -11.46
C ARG A 683 -22.62 -39.55 -12.59
N LEU A 684 -22.32 -38.29 -12.29
CA LEU A 684 -21.98 -37.29 -13.30
C LEU A 684 -20.72 -37.65 -14.10
N TYR A 685 -19.65 -38.10 -13.45
CA TYR A 685 -18.45 -38.59 -14.13
C TYR A 685 -18.80 -39.75 -15.08
N TYR A 686 -19.56 -40.72 -14.58
CA TYR A 686 -19.94 -41.91 -15.34
C TYR A 686 -20.86 -41.59 -16.52
N GLU A 687 -21.87 -40.75 -16.33
CA GLU A 687 -22.77 -40.27 -17.39
C GLU A 687 -21.98 -39.56 -18.49
N CYS A 688 -21.01 -38.72 -18.13
CA CYS A 688 -20.18 -38.01 -19.10
C CYS A 688 -19.24 -38.96 -19.86
N LEU A 689 -18.74 -40.01 -19.22
CA LEU A 689 -17.95 -41.06 -19.87
C LEU A 689 -18.80 -41.86 -20.87
N LEU A 690 -20.02 -42.27 -20.47
CA LEU A 690 -20.94 -43.03 -21.33
C LEU A 690 -21.44 -42.24 -22.53
N SER A 691 -21.84 -40.98 -22.32
CA SER A 691 -22.32 -40.08 -23.37
C SER A 691 -21.19 -39.57 -24.27
N LEU A 692 -19.94 -39.96 -23.99
CA LEU A 692 -18.74 -39.54 -24.72
C LEU A 692 -18.59 -38.01 -24.78
N THR A 693 -19.10 -37.29 -23.78
CA THR A 693 -18.94 -35.83 -23.64
C THR A 693 -17.52 -35.49 -23.20
N VAL A 694 -16.93 -36.33 -22.35
CA VAL A 694 -15.50 -36.29 -22.01
C VAL A 694 -14.76 -37.39 -22.77
N ARG A 695 -13.67 -37.04 -23.45
CA ARG A 695 -12.84 -37.97 -24.23
C ARG A 695 -11.35 -37.69 -24.03
N PRO A 696 -10.47 -38.71 -24.19
CA PRO A 696 -9.03 -38.49 -24.12
C PRO A 696 -8.52 -37.43 -25.10
N ARG A 697 -9.15 -37.32 -26.29
CA ARG A 697 -8.75 -36.33 -27.32
C ARG A 697 -9.21 -34.90 -27.04
N TRP A 698 -10.13 -34.69 -26.11
CA TRP A 698 -10.74 -33.38 -25.86
C TRP A 698 -10.39 -32.81 -24.50
N ALA A 699 -10.43 -33.63 -23.45
CA ALA A 699 -10.02 -33.26 -22.12
C ALA A 699 -9.26 -34.42 -21.45
N PRO A 700 -7.99 -34.67 -21.84
CA PRO A 700 -7.19 -35.80 -21.35
C PRO A 700 -7.15 -35.88 -19.81
N VAL A 701 -6.88 -34.75 -19.14
CA VAL A 701 -6.80 -34.67 -17.67
C VAL A 701 -8.13 -35.02 -17.01
N LEU A 702 -9.23 -34.40 -17.42
CA LEU A 702 -10.55 -34.65 -16.81
C LEU A 702 -11.09 -36.05 -17.14
N TYR A 703 -10.74 -36.60 -18.31
CA TYR A 703 -11.03 -37.99 -18.66
C TYR A 703 -10.36 -38.96 -17.69
N LEU A 704 -9.06 -38.78 -17.42
CA LEU A 704 -8.33 -39.57 -16.43
C LEU A 704 -8.96 -39.47 -15.03
N VAL A 705 -9.32 -38.25 -14.59
CA VAL A 705 -9.98 -38.01 -13.30
C VAL A 705 -11.29 -38.80 -13.20
N ALA A 706 -12.14 -38.72 -14.23
CA ALA A 706 -13.41 -39.45 -14.25
C ALA A 706 -13.20 -40.98 -14.23
N VAL A 707 -12.28 -41.51 -15.05
CA VAL A 707 -11.97 -42.96 -15.08
C VAL A 707 -11.43 -43.44 -13.74
N HIS A 708 -10.50 -42.70 -13.13
CA HIS A 708 -9.91 -43.04 -11.84
C HIS A 708 -10.98 -43.14 -10.75
N HIS A 709 -11.78 -42.08 -10.57
CA HIS A 709 -12.77 -42.01 -9.49
C HIS A 709 -13.90 -43.01 -9.67
N VAL A 710 -14.39 -43.22 -10.90
CA VAL A 710 -15.40 -44.26 -11.19
C VAL A 710 -14.83 -45.66 -10.94
N ASN A 711 -13.59 -45.94 -11.38
CA ASN A 711 -12.95 -47.22 -11.12
C ASN A 711 -12.79 -47.49 -9.61
N ARG A 712 -12.28 -46.52 -8.85
CA ARG A 712 -12.12 -46.63 -7.38
C ARG A 712 -13.46 -46.79 -6.67
N PHE A 713 -14.51 -46.08 -7.09
CA PHE A 713 -15.87 -46.25 -6.56
C PHE A 713 -16.40 -47.67 -6.77
N ILE A 714 -16.19 -48.25 -7.96
CA ILE A 714 -16.67 -49.60 -8.29
C ILE A 714 -15.90 -50.67 -7.49
N TYR A 715 -14.57 -50.57 -7.42
CA TYR A 715 -13.71 -51.68 -6.98
C TYR A 715 -13.04 -51.52 -5.60
N THR A 716 -12.86 -50.29 -5.10
CA THR A 716 -12.04 -50.01 -3.91
C THR A 716 -12.87 -49.46 -2.74
N GLN A 717 -13.89 -48.64 -3.00
CA GLN A 717 -14.74 -48.08 -1.95
C GLN A 717 -15.74 -49.11 -1.39
N ASP A 718 -16.08 -49.01 -0.11
CA ASP A 718 -16.93 -49.92 0.68
C ASP A 718 -18.19 -50.46 -0.06
N ASN A 719 -18.71 -51.61 0.40
CA ASN A 719 -19.90 -52.34 -0.09
C ASN A 719 -21.25 -51.57 -0.01
N LYS A 720 -21.23 -50.25 0.06
CA LYS A 720 -22.42 -49.40 -0.06
C LYS A 720 -22.76 -49.20 -1.54
N HIS A 721 -24.04 -49.01 -1.87
CA HIS A 721 -24.54 -48.79 -3.24
C HIS A 721 -24.22 -49.89 -4.27
N THR A 722 -24.15 -51.16 -3.87
CA THR A 722 -23.89 -52.30 -4.77
C THR A 722 -24.79 -52.30 -6.02
N LYS A 723 -26.09 -52.04 -5.88
CA LYS A 723 -27.02 -51.94 -7.03
C LYS A 723 -26.58 -50.91 -8.07
N LEU A 724 -26.10 -49.74 -7.64
CA LEU A 724 -25.61 -48.69 -8.53
C LEU A 724 -24.32 -49.13 -9.24
N LYS A 725 -23.37 -49.72 -8.50
CA LYS A 725 -22.12 -50.26 -9.07
C LYS A 725 -22.38 -51.33 -10.13
N HIS A 726 -23.30 -52.26 -9.86
CA HIS A 726 -23.68 -53.31 -10.83
C HIS A 726 -24.37 -52.71 -12.06
N ALA A 727 -25.25 -51.72 -11.88
CA ALA A 727 -25.90 -51.03 -13.00
C ALA A 727 -24.87 -50.34 -13.91
N MET A 728 -23.92 -49.59 -13.33
CA MET A 728 -22.84 -48.93 -14.07
C MET A 728 -21.96 -49.93 -14.82
N LEU A 729 -21.68 -51.10 -14.25
CA LEU A 729 -20.92 -52.13 -14.99
C LEU A 729 -21.74 -52.74 -16.14
N LYS A 730 -23.03 -53.07 -15.92
CA LYS A 730 -23.90 -53.60 -17.00
C LYS A 730 -24.03 -52.63 -18.16
N GLU A 731 -24.21 -51.35 -17.85
CA GLU A 731 -24.39 -50.31 -18.86
C GLU A 731 -23.08 -50.04 -19.62
N ALA A 732 -21.93 -50.05 -18.95
CA ALA A 732 -20.63 -49.92 -19.60
C ALA A 732 -20.31 -51.10 -20.53
N LEU A 733 -20.74 -52.33 -20.19
CA LEU A 733 -20.57 -53.53 -21.03
C LEU A 733 -21.51 -53.54 -22.25
N ARG A 734 -22.67 -52.89 -22.14
CA ARG A 734 -23.65 -52.77 -23.23
C ARG A 734 -23.36 -51.57 -24.15
N GLY A 735 -22.58 -50.61 -23.68
CA GLY A 735 -22.22 -49.41 -24.42
C GLY A 735 -21.45 -49.71 -25.71
N GLU A 736 -21.64 -48.85 -26.71
CA GLU A 736 -21.03 -49.00 -28.04
C GLU A 736 -19.50 -48.77 -28.03
N TYR A 737 -18.98 -48.05 -27.02
CA TYR A 737 -17.59 -47.66 -26.93
C TYR A 737 -16.75 -48.64 -26.08
N LYS A 738 -16.21 -49.65 -26.76
CA LYS A 738 -15.43 -50.75 -26.14
C LYS A 738 -14.19 -50.28 -25.38
N ASP A 739 -13.57 -49.18 -25.80
CA ASP A 739 -12.35 -48.67 -25.18
C ASP A 739 -12.61 -48.14 -23.75
N LEU A 740 -13.77 -47.53 -23.48
CA LEU A 740 -14.14 -47.12 -22.11
C LEU A 740 -14.28 -48.31 -21.19
N CYS A 741 -14.90 -49.40 -21.68
CA CYS A 741 -15.02 -50.63 -20.92
C CYS A 741 -13.62 -51.18 -20.59
N HIS A 742 -12.70 -51.20 -21.56
CA HIS A 742 -11.32 -51.58 -21.32
C HIS A 742 -10.64 -50.66 -20.28
N HIS A 743 -10.78 -49.34 -20.41
CA HIS A 743 -10.19 -48.39 -19.46
C HIS A 743 -10.73 -48.60 -18.04
N LEU A 744 -12.05 -48.74 -17.85
CA LEU A 744 -12.64 -48.97 -16.54
C LEU A 744 -12.29 -50.33 -15.93
N LEU A 745 -12.16 -51.38 -16.73
CA LEU A 745 -11.86 -52.74 -16.25
C LEU A 745 -10.38 -52.94 -15.91
N TYR A 746 -9.48 -52.40 -16.73
CA TYR A 746 -8.05 -52.65 -16.64
C TYR A 746 -7.25 -51.52 -15.99
N TYR A 747 -7.85 -50.38 -15.65
CA TYR A 747 -7.15 -49.27 -14.98
C TYR A 747 -6.48 -49.72 -13.66
N LYS A 748 -5.17 -49.47 -13.54
CA LYS A 748 -4.37 -49.81 -12.35
C LYS A 748 -4.03 -48.57 -11.53
N GLN A 749 -3.32 -47.63 -12.13
CA GLN A 749 -2.82 -46.42 -11.47
C GLN A 749 -2.57 -45.29 -12.50
N PRO A 750 -2.47 -44.02 -12.07
CA PRO A 750 -2.09 -42.94 -12.98
C PRO A 750 -0.63 -43.10 -13.41
N ASP A 751 -0.35 -42.84 -14.69
CA ASP A 751 0.99 -42.83 -15.26
C ASP A 751 1.16 -41.63 -16.19
N VAL A 752 1.89 -40.62 -15.73
CA VAL A 752 2.11 -39.35 -16.44
C VAL A 752 2.98 -39.51 -17.68
N THR A 753 3.69 -40.65 -17.84
CA THR A 753 4.51 -40.93 -19.02
C THR A 753 3.72 -41.51 -20.20
N SER A 754 2.49 -41.95 -19.95
CA SER A 754 1.56 -42.48 -20.95
C SER A 754 0.74 -41.35 -21.57
N ASP A 755 0.48 -41.42 -22.89
CA ASP A 755 -0.36 -40.44 -23.60
C ASP A 755 -1.77 -40.31 -23.01
N LEU A 756 -2.29 -41.41 -22.44
CA LEU A 756 -3.59 -41.46 -21.78
C LEU A 756 -3.53 -41.14 -20.29
N GLY A 757 -2.34 -40.97 -19.71
CA GLY A 757 -2.16 -40.74 -18.27
C GLY A 757 -2.45 -41.97 -17.40
N MET A 758 -2.60 -43.15 -17.98
CA MET A 758 -3.09 -44.37 -17.33
C MET A 758 -2.14 -45.55 -17.54
N GLU A 759 -1.91 -46.29 -16.45
CA GLU A 759 -1.35 -47.64 -16.51
C GLU A 759 -2.47 -48.68 -16.42
N PHE A 760 -2.42 -49.68 -17.30
CA PHE A 760 -3.38 -50.78 -17.36
C PHE A 760 -2.78 -52.10 -16.86
N TYR A 761 -3.59 -52.95 -16.23
CA TYR A 761 -3.21 -54.32 -15.93
C TYR A 761 -3.08 -55.14 -17.23
N GLN A 762 -2.07 -56.01 -17.30
CA GLN A 762 -1.91 -56.93 -18.44
C GLN A 762 -2.96 -58.06 -18.42
N THR A 763 -3.39 -58.49 -17.23
CA THR A 763 -4.45 -59.47 -16.99
C THR A 763 -5.45 -58.93 -15.99
N LEU A 764 -6.74 -59.26 -16.16
CA LEU A 764 -7.78 -58.73 -15.28
C LEU A 764 -7.61 -59.30 -13.86
N PRO A 765 -7.57 -58.49 -12.79
CA PRO A 765 -7.45 -59.00 -11.43
C PRO A 765 -8.65 -59.88 -11.03
N ASP A 766 -8.39 -60.96 -10.27
CA ASP A 766 -9.42 -61.95 -9.88
C ASP A 766 -10.65 -61.33 -9.22
N ILE A 767 -10.45 -60.31 -8.38
CA ILE A 767 -11.54 -59.59 -7.70
C ILE A 767 -12.47 -58.88 -8.71
N ARG A 768 -11.90 -58.31 -9.77
CA ARG A 768 -12.67 -57.65 -10.84
C ARG A 768 -13.37 -58.68 -11.71
N GLN A 769 -12.74 -59.82 -11.97
CA GLN A 769 -13.32 -60.93 -12.73
C GLN A 769 -14.54 -61.53 -12.01
N GLN A 770 -14.43 -61.78 -10.71
CA GLN A 770 -15.55 -62.27 -9.89
C GLN A 770 -16.74 -61.32 -9.88
N LEU A 771 -16.49 -59.99 -9.79
CA LEU A 771 -17.56 -58.99 -9.87
C LEU A 771 -18.20 -58.98 -11.27
N LEU A 772 -17.41 -59.09 -12.33
CA LEU A 772 -17.89 -59.15 -13.71
C LEU A 772 -18.79 -60.36 -13.96
N ASP A 773 -18.37 -61.55 -13.52
CA ASP A 773 -19.13 -62.79 -13.63
C ASP A 773 -20.45 -62.71 -12.84
N THR A 774 -20.43 -62.07 -11.67
CA THR A 774 -21.63 -61.84 -10.85
C THR A 774 -22.62 -60.90 -11.55
N VAL A 775 -22.11 -59.81 -12.13
CA VAL A 775 -22.91 -58.84 -12.88
C VAL A 775 -23.53 -59.47 -14.13
N GLN A 776 -22.80 -60.29 -14.88
CA GLN A 776 -23.29 -60.96 -16.10
C GLN A 776 -24.33 -62.06 -15.81
N ARG A 777 -24.29 -62.67 -14.62
CA ARG A 777 -25.27 -63.68 -14.18
C ARG A 777 -26.56 -63.09 -13.59
N SER A 778 -26.52 -61.80 -13.21
CA SER A 778 -27.64 -61.02 -12.66
C SER A 778 -28.33 -60.19 -13.71
#